data_AF-A0A848ZGD2-F1
#
_entry.id   AF-A0A848ZGD2-F1
#
_cell.length_a   1.000
_cell.length_b   1.000
_cell.length_c   1.000
_cell.angle_alpha   90.00
_cell.angle_beta   90.00
_cell.angle_gamma   90.00
#
_symmetry.space_group_name_H-M   'P 1'
#
loop_
_entity.id
_entity.type
_entity.pdbx_description
1 polymer ?
#
loop_
_entity_poly.entity_id
_entity_poly.type
_entity_poly.pdbx_seq_one_letter_code
_entity_poly.pdbx_strand_id
1 'polypeptide(L)'
;MNEKALKPVSDLAYSHDQSQALNLLRYCRLMSMAETAAAKGSDLDQEQLAELFDLYESMVRVVTSGEMDWDRLLDERISSIGGIHNKIIRKILKMMNHFQFLDNWYELRDKGEMEKESLADYDDQKLARIENIIKLVTIIEDFENMFLKGDPLRLPIFYRKFLNMEFHGTGHLFERMDSQLAFMLLWITVNVARGEVINFNPILADVEPSDIDGRLKRVEEEARVINTSHLDLATLEQLGGQLYKTRTSFILGTGFQLKVNERTQALDIRYIDLDENIKRLESLNKKFTGHKISEISIENLTALEILFANLESFYQSHLRLLSQYDPQFKIPARQKGWFRDAESLREDLRSNLIKVIFHPENVYTDLDLLYRHCRSLLDFVLPELMALQDLKLTGKIYLKSPIIDHTLASTRKIEALVRGDREGFQDAQVLHRLAQREFGPLASGTVGLNESQIETLEALIRYLSHNQPLFDALIKSFIFRDLGLVPALREKYEDEINPVDHAQTGALFLEREKIPLRYGMEKRAREYLLLLVRYHDFLHHMIRGEFSLYAIQEVIDFGDRDLFDAFFISSFIMFSGMREDLILEDLATRLFQLRSFSHRIMKGKTTLEDRLAGVYTRRGRLYYALEEYDQRGLPENMTPVEYLESWKGGELEEERYVRAGRMVYAMERIFRLRGIRYVEFPDLANLLVKVPLKFIYKKRSYYGIGYSTFERELFEAHRIYNGLQMLPELVRHFILERLVTDEVRIFGFENVGVYLNYENLIKLLLIALLGSQKFKGDQKPVCLNFLDMTEEIDKRYEAVNETLSNISVEKLWDNTYQLNHFFKAKTGLVMKKDISQRVLSIDFVDKINISQKISYMGTITDVEQLKNYFHHSLRSLRKSPFHTEDYELQLEEAYDKRLVEITDLMLDQVKQQMALLNELKEIQGLFSDLMDRALEIGFTDDQRNGLSDLYEVRKDQIRREKLDEINALIETINDTHELRDYWDSIKWYLMNNRPFLGKEFENLISKKFDEAAIRLKNIS
;
A
#
# COMPACT_ATOMS: atom_id res chain seq x y z
N MET A 1 -18.13 19.30 16.96
CA MET A 1 -17.89 19.16 15.50
C MET A 1 -17.61 20.54 14.91
N ASN A 2 -16.88 20.60 13.80
CA ASN A 2 -16.86 21.78 12.93
C ASN A 2 -18.20 21.83 12.17
N GLU A 3 -18.76 23.01 11.95
CA GLU A 3 -20.05 23.19 11.26
C GLU A 3 -19.94 22.65 9.81
N LYS A 4 -18.77 22.81 9.17
CA LYS A 4 -18.46 22.25 7.83
C LYS A 4 -18.53 20.72 7.73
N ALA A 5 -18.37 20.00 8.85
CA ALA A 5 -18.39 18.54 8.90
C ALA A 5 -19.73 17.93 8.47
N LEU A 6 -20.81 18.73 8.56
CA LEU A 6 -22.17 18.32 8.29
C LEU A 6 -22.54 18.38 6.80
N LYS A 7 -21.63 18.84 5.94
CA LYS A 7 -21.82 18.95 4.48
C LYS A 7 -22.38 17.67 3.83
N PRO A 8 -21.89 16.45 4.12
CA PRO A 8 -22.45 15.23 3.52
C PRO A 8 -23.90 14.95 3.90
N VAL A 9 -24.31 15.32 5.13
CA VAL A 9 -25.69 15.14 5.61
C VAL A 9 -26.60 16.19 4.98
N SER A 10 -26.12 17.43 4.81
CA SER A 10 -26.84 18.45 4.06
C SER A 10 -26.96 18.08 2.57
N ASP A 11 -25.91 17.57 1.93
CA ASP A 11 -25.90 17.17 0.52
C ASP A 11 -26.85 15.98 0.27
N LEU A 12 -26.89 15.00 1.17
CA LEU A 12 -27.85 13.90 1.12
C LEU A 12 -29.29 14.40 1.27
N ALA A 13 -29.54 15.31 2.23
CA ALA A 13 -30.85 15.93 2.36
C ALA A 13 -31.24 16.73 1.11
N TYR A 14 -30.29 17.38 0.43
CA TYR A 14 -30.50 18.11 -0.82
C TYR A 14 -30.95 17.20 -1.98
N SER A 15 -30.57 15.92 -1.95
CA SER A 15 -30.94 14.92 -2.97
C SER A 15 -32.39 14.40 -2.87
N HIS A 16 -33.07 14.70 -1.76
CA HIS A 16 -34.46 14.33 -1.53
C HIS A 16 -35.41 15.47 -1.92
N ASP A 17 -36.70 15.15 -2.10
CA ASP A 17 -37.71 16.22 -2.19
C ASP A 17 -37.69 17.08 -0.90
N GLN A 18 -38.10 18.33 -0.99
CA GLN A 18 -37.96 19.29 0.10
C GLN A 18 -38.64 18.84 1.41
N SER A 19 -39.70 18.03 1.33
CA SER A 19 -40.40 17.48 2.50
C SER A 19 -39.61 16.34 3.15
N GLN A 20 -39.01 15.48 2.34
CA GLN A 20 -38.18 14.36 2.74
C GLN A 20 -36.83 14.84 3.26
N ALA A 21 -36.23 15.86 2.63
CA ALA A 21 -35.01 16.54 3.07
C ALA A 21 -35.16 17.08 4.50
N LEU A 22 -36.23 17.83 4.75
CA LEU A 22 -36.51 18.38 6.09
C LEU A 22 -36.81 17.28 7.11
N ASN A 23 -37.49 16.20 6.71
CA ASN A 23 -37.73 15.06 7.60
C ASN A 23 -36.43 14.31 7.94
N LEU A 24 -35.52 14.13 6.98
CA LEU A 24 -34.21 13.55 7.19
C LEU A 24 -33.40 14.38 8.18
N LEU A 25 -33.30 15.70 7.97
CA LEU A 25 -32.57 16.58 8.88
C LEU A 25 -33.20 16.57 10.29
N ARG A 26 -34.54 16.54 10.39
CA ARG A 26 -35.25 16.44 11.69
C ARG A 26 -34.90 15.15 12.41
N TYR A 27 -34.84 14.05 11.66
CA TYR A 27 -34.42 12.76 12.17
C TYR A 27 -32.96 12.80 12.65
N CYS A 28 -32.03 13.34 11.85
CA CYS A 28 -30.62 13.52 12.24
C CYS A 28 -30.46 14.36 13.51
N ARG A 29 -31.25 15.44 13.65
CA ARG A 29 -31.28 16.27 14.87
C ARG A 29 -31.73 15.47 16.10
N LEU A 30 -32.83 14.72 15.99
CA LEU A 30 -33.37 13.93 17.10
C LEU A 30 -32.43 12.78 17.49
N MET A 31 -31.79 12.14 16.50
CA MET A 31 -30.76 11.13 16.73
C MET A 31 -29.54 11.73 17.42
N SER A 32 -29.03 12.87 16.92
CA SER A 32 -27.88 13.55 17.53
C SER A 32 -28.19 13.96 18.98
N MET A 33 -29.41 14.40 19.27
CA MET A 33 -29.88 14.71 20.62
C MET A 33 -29.89 13.45 21.50
N ALA A 34 -30.45 12.34 21.01
CA ALA A 34 -30.51 11.08 21.74
C ALA A 34 -29.10 10.49 22.01
N GLU A 35 -28.22 10.52 21.01
CA GLU A 35 -26.83 10.07 21.12
C GLU A 35 -26.03 10.95 22.10
N THR A 36 -26.19 12.28 22.04
CA THR A 36 -25.50 13.19 22.96
C THR A 36 -25.98 12.98 24.41
N ALA A 37 -27.29 12.82 24.63
CA ALA A 37 -27.84 12.51 25.94
C ALA A 37 -27.37 11.15 26.47
N ALA A 38 -27.35 10.12 25.61
CA ALA A 38 -26.86 8.78 25.96
C ALA A 38 -25.36 8.78 26.29
N ALA A 39 -24.54 9.50 25.51
CA ALA A 39 -23.09 9.62 25.73
C ALA A 39 -22.77 10.39 27.02
N LYS A 40 -23.53 11.45 27.33
CA LYS A 40 -23.35 12.26 28.54
C LYS A 40 -23.82 11.55 29.81
N GLY A 41 -24.76 10.60 29.70
CA GLY A 41 -25.36 9.89 30.84
C GLY A 41 -26.24 10.79 31.72
N SER A 42 -26.64 11.96 31.23
CA SER A 42 -27.50 12.96 31.89
C SER A 42 -28.23 13.81 30.85
N ASP A 43 -29.28 14.53 31.28
CA ASP A 43 -30.11 15.36 30.39
C ASP A 43 -29.32 16.53 29.78
N LEU A 44 -29.74 16.96 28.58
CA LEU A 44 -29.21 18.15 27.90
C LEU A 44 -29.92 19.41 28.42
N ASP A 45 -29.15 20.46 28.69
CA ASP A 45 -29.73 21.75 29.10
C ASP A 45 -30.28 22.55 27.91
N GLN A 46 -31.02 23.62 28.19
CA GLN A 46 -31.73 24.40 27.16
C GLN A 46 -30.75 25.08 26.19
N GLU A 47 -29.58 25.49 26.66
CA GLU A 47 -28.55 26.14 25.85
C GLU A 47 -27.78 25.14 24.97
N GLN A 48 -27.53 23.93 25.45
CA GLN A 48 -27.02 22.81 24.65
C GLN A 48 -28.01 22.43 23.55
N LEU A 49 -29.32 22.41 23.87
CA LEU A 49 -30.37 22.20 22.89
C LEU A 49 -30.43 23.37 21.89
N ALA A 50 -30.35 24.62 22.35
CA ALA A 50 -30.34 25.79 21.47
C ALA A 50 -29.19 25.72 20.46
N GLU A 51 -27.99 25.36 20.89
CA GLU A 51 -26.84 25.19 19.99
C GLU A 51 -27.03 24.04 18.99
N LEU A 52 -27.64 22.93 19.40
CA LEU A 52 -27.96 21.81 18.49
C LEU A 52 -29.07 22.20 17.50
N PHE A 53 -30.02 23.04 17.91
CA PHE A 53 -31.07 23.57 17.06
C PHE A 53 -30.53 24.64 16.09
N ASP A 54 -29.66 25.55 16.54
CA ASP A 54 -28.97 26.54 15.69
C ASP A 54 -28.10 25.85 14.63
N LEU A 55 -27.46 24.74 14.99
CA LEU A 55 -26.69 23.91 14.06
C LEU A 55 -27.61 23.23 13.04
N TYR A 56 -28.79 22.76 13.47
CA TYR A 56 -29.81 22.24 12.58
C TYR A 56 -30.41 23.33 11.67
N GLU A 57 -30.64 24.53 12.18
CA GLU A 57 -31.11 25.67 11.37
C GLU A 57 -30.05 26.09 10.36
N SER A 58 -28.78 26.04 10.74
CA SER A 58 -27.66 26.24 9.81
C SER A 58 -27.65 25.16 8.73
N MET A 59 -27.85 23.88 9.09
CA MET A 59 -28.03 22.78 8.12
C MET A 59 -29.24 23.02 7.20
N VAL A 60 -30.39 23.39 7.74
CA VAL A 60 -31.59 23.67 6.94
C VAL A 60 -31.33 24.84 6.01
N ARG A 61 -30.70 25.92 6.48
CA ARG A 61 -30.35 27.10 5.67
C ARG A 61 -29.40 26.71 4.54
N VAL A 62 -28.44 25.82 4.80
CA VAL A 62 -27.55 25.25 3.78
C VAL A 62 -28.29 24.32 2.81
N VAL A 63 -29.29 23.55 3.25
CA VAL A 63 -30.04 22.59 2.41
C VAL A 63 -31.19 23.22 1.62
N THR A 64 -31.78 24.30 2.13
CA THR A 64 -32.93 24.94 1.49
C THR A 64 -32.55 26.21 0.74
N SER A 65 -31.37 26.79 1.03
CA SER A 65 -30.84 27.97 0.34
C SER A 65 -29.67 27.52 -0.53
N GLY A 66 -29.89 27.41 -1.84
CA GLY A 66 -28.90 26.90 -2.80
C GLY A 66 -27.62 27.75 -2.95
N GLU A 67 -27.53 28.91 -2.27
CA GLU A 67 -26.36 29.81 -2.27
C GLU A 67 -25.60 29.87 -0.93
N MET A 68 -26.11 29.19 0.11
CA MET A 68 -25.52 29.22 1.44
C MET A 68 -24.74 27.93 1.68
N ASP A 69 -23.42 28.02 1.63
CA ASP A 69 -22.53 26.93 2.01
C ASP A 69 -21.98 27.15 3.44
N TRP A 70 -21.32 26.12 3.98
CA TRP A 70 -20.76 26.17 5.32
C TRP A 70 -19.60 27.15 5.48
N ASP A 71 -18.93 27.56 4.40
CA ASP A 71 -17.80 28.50 4.43
C ASP A 71 -18.30 29.94 4.61
N ARG A 72 -19.25 30.37 3.78
CA ARG A 72 -19.94 31.65 3.90
C ARG A 72 -20.67 31.78 5.23
N LEU A 73 -21.34 30.73 5.69
CA LEU A 73 -22.01 30.73 6.99
C LEU A 73 -21.01 30.89 8.16
N LEU A 74 -19.78 30.38 8.04
CA LEU A 74 -18.75 30.52 9.06
C LEU A 74 -18.05 31.87 9.04
N ASP A 75 -17.78 32.45 7.87
CA ASP A 75 -17.21 33.80 7.76
C ASP A 75 -18.21 34.87 8.21
N GLU A 76 -19.51 34.67 7.93
CA GLU A 76 -20.61 35.44 8.53
C GLU A 76 -20.53 35.36 10.07
N ARG A 77 -20.40 34.16 10.63
CA ARG A 77 -20.32 33.94 12.09
C ARG A 77 -19.03 34.44 12.74
N ILE A 78 -17.89 34.41 12.05
CA ILE A 78 -16.60 34.93 12.57
C ILE A 78 -16.64 36.45 12.62
N SER A 79 -17.16 37.06 11.56
CA SER A 79 -17.31 38.51 11.47
C SER A 79 -18.33 39.02 12.49
N SER A 80 -19.41 38.25 12.73
CA SER A 80 -20.46 38.65 13.68
C SER A 80 -20.04 38.63 15.15
N ILE A 81 -19.01 37.86 15.54
CA ILE A 81 -18.58 37.72 16.96
C ILE A 81 -17.36 38.63 17.29
N GLY A 82 -16.99 39.54 16.39
CA GLY A 82 -15.91 40.52 16.65
C GLY A 82 -14.51 39.99 16.33
N GLY A 83 -14.42 38.95 15.49
CA GLY A 83 -13.17 38.44 14.97
C GLY A 83 -12.86 37.02 15.44
N ILE A 84 -11.77 36.51 14.88
CA ILE A 84 -11.48 35.09 14.92
C ILE A 84 -11.09 34.57 16.31
N HIS A 85 -10.42 35.41 17.09
CA HIS A 85 -10.08 35.17 18.49
C HIS A 85 -11.34 34.81 19.28
N ASN A 86 -12.39 35.63 19.16
CA ASN A 86 -13.61 35.44 19.93
C ASN A 86 -14.43 34.22 19.52
N LYS A 87 -14.44 33.88 18.24
CA LYS A 87 -15.09 32.65 17.76
C LYS A 87 -14.40 31.40 18.32
N ILE A 88 -13.10 31.46 18.57
CA ILE A 88 -12.35 30.29 19.08
C ILE A 88 -12.45 30.18 20.58
N ILE A 89 -12.43 31.28 21.31
CA ILE A 89 -12.76 31.25 22.74
C ILE A 89 -14.17 30.69 22.93
N ARG A 90 -15.16 31.11 22.12
CA ARG A 90 -16.49 30.49 22.07
C ARG A 90 -16.42 28.97 21.84
N LYS A 91 -15.57 28.51 20.92
CA LYS A 91 -15.38 27.07 20.61
C LYS A 91 -14.71 26.30 21.76
N ILE A 92 -13.69 26.87 22.39
CA ILE A 92 -12.99 26.28 23.56
C ILE A 92 -13.96 26.19 24.75
N LEU A 93 -14.75 27.23 24.99
CA LEU A 93 -15.79 27.23 26.03
C LEU A 93 -16.77 26.06 25.85
N LYS A 94 -17.26 25.83 24.62
CA LYS A 94 -18.10 24.64 24.31
C LYS A 94 -17.38 23.33 24.61
N MET A 95 -16.09 23.21 24.26
CA MET A 95 -15.29 22.00 24.49
C MET A 95 -15.06 21.70 25.97
N MET A 96 -15.10 22.73 26.83
CA MET A 96 -14.99 22.64 28.29
C MET A 96 -16.37 22.58 28.99
N ASN A 97 -17.46 22.40 28.25
CA ASN A 97 -18.84 22.37 28.75
C ASN A 97 -19.37 23.70 29.34
N HIS A 98 -18.98 24.85 28.76
CA HIS A 98 -19.48 26.19 29.11
C HIS A 98 -20.38 26.75 27.98
N PHE A 99 -21.67 26.41 27.98
CA PHE A 99 -22.62 26.78 26.90
C PHE A 99 -23.40 28.08 27.12
N GLN A 100 -23.39 28.64 28.33
CA GLN A 100 -24.02 29.93 28.61
C GLN A 100 -23.06 31.08 28.32
N PHE A 101 -23.58 32.21 27.80
CA PHE A 101 -22.81 33.44 27.47
C PHE A 101 -21.76 33.30 26.35
N LEU A 102 -21.97 32.35 25.45
CA LEU A 102 -21.06 32.05 24.34
C LEU A 102 -20.82 33.21 23.37
N ASP A 103 -21.80 34.11 23.19
CA ASP A 103 -21.76 35.18 22.18
C ASP A 103 -21.37 36.55 22.72
N ASN A 104 -21.25 36.67 24.05
CA ASN A 104 -20.98 37.94 24.74
C ASN A 104 -19.85 37.81 25.79
N TRP A 105 -19.13 36.69 25.82
CA TRP A 105 -18.09 36.38 26.82
C TRP A 105 -17.01 37.47 26.94
N TYR A 106 -16.61 38.08 25.82
CA TYR A 106 -15.55 39.10 25.76
C TYR A 106 -15.95 40.40 26.44
N GLU A 107 -17.25 40.68 26.48
CA GLU A 107 -17.78 41.87 27.11
C GLU A 107 -18.01 41.65 28.62
N LEU A 108 -18.19 40.41 29.07
CA LEU A 108 -18.54 40.09 30.47
C LEU A 108 -17.53 40.66 31.48
N ARG A 109 -16.26 40.79 31.08
CA ARG A 109 -15.19 41.37 31.90
C ARG A 109 -15.39 42.87 32.14
N ASP A 110 -15.90 43.59 31.12
CA ASP A 110 -15.94 45.06 31.06
C ASP A 110 -17.35 45.65 31.23
N LYS A 111 -18.41 44.82 31.12
CA LYS A 111 -19.82 45.23 31.20
C LYS A 111 -20.21 45.77 32.58
N GLY A 112 -21.01 46.84 32.56
CA GLY A 112 -21.68 47.40 33.73
C GLY A 112 -22.78 46.49 34.29
N GLU A 113 -23.44 46.93 35.34
CA GLU A 113 -24.46 46.14 36.04
C GLU A 113 -25.74 45.97 35.18
N MET A 114 -26.23 47.02 34.51
CA MET A 114 -27.46 46.95 33.67
C MET A 114 -27.24 46.14 32.40
N GLU A 115 -26.03 46.20 31.86
CA GLU A 115 -25.57 45.35 30.79
C GLU A 115 -25.46 43.87 31.21
N LYS A 116 -24.94 43.54 32.40
CA LYS A 116 -24.88 42.15 32.89
C LYS A 116 -26.28 41.60 33.22
N GLU A 117 -27.17 42.44 33.73
CA GLU A 117 -28.59 42.12 33.95
C GLU A 117 -29.35 41.89 32.63
N SER A 118 -29.22 42.79 31.66
CA SER A 118 -29.83 42.65 30.33
C SER A 118 -29.29 41.43 29.56
N LEU A 119 -28.09 40.94 29.88
CA LEU A 119 -27.48 39.76 29.28
C LEU A 119 -27.82 38.46 30.01
N ALA A 120 -28.09 38.50 31.31
CA ALA A 120 -28.57 37.36 32.07
C ALA A 120 -30.08 37.11 31.92
N ASP A 121 -30.76 37.88 31.05
CA ASP A 121 -32.23 38.01 31.03
C ASP A 121 -32.79 38.29 32.43
N TYR A 122 -31.99 38.99 33.26
CA TYR A 122 -32.30 39.33 34.64
C TYR A 122 -32.38 38.10 35.62
N ASP A 123 -31.53 37.05 35.49
CA ASP A 123 -31.47 35.78 36.31
C ASP A 123 -30.10 35.48 37.02
N ASP A 124 -30.13 35.07 38.31
CA ASP A 124 -28.98 34.92 39.24
C ASP A 124 -28.09 33.66 39.07
N GLN A 125 -28.61 32.47 38.73
CA GLN A 125 -27.75 31.27 38.56
C GLN A 125 -26.86 31.37 37.33
N LYS A 126 -27.32 32.13 36.34
CA LYS A 126 -26.56 32.45 35.14
C LYS A 126 -25.40 33.39 35.48
N LEU A 127 -25.50 34.21 36.53
CA LEU A 127 -24.43 35.10 36.99
C LEU A 127 -23.16 34.36 37.47
N ALA A 128 -23.27 33.25 38.22
CA ALA A 128 -22.09 32.50 38.71
C ALA A 128 -21.30 31.78 37.60
N ARG A 129 -21.99 31.42 36.50
CA ARG A 129 -21.37 30.79 35.33
C ARG A 129 -20.54 31.80 34.52
N ILE A 130 -20.90 33.09 34.58
CA ILE A 130 -20.08 34.18 34.02
C ILE A 130 -18.67 34.20 34.64
N GLU A 131 -18.51 33.89 35.93
CA GLU A 131 -17.20 33.94 36.61
C GLU A 131 -16.22 32.83 36.18
N ASN A 132 -16.69 31.60 35.96
CA ASN A 132 -15.84 30.49 35.50
C ASN A 132 -15.30 30.73 34.07
N ILE A 133 -16.12 31.37 33.23
CA ILE A 133 -15.74 31.78 31.87
C ILE A 133 -14.57 32.77 31.93
N ILE A 134 -14.60 33.74 32.84
CA ILE A 134 -13.52 34.73 33.02
C ILE A 134 -12.18 34.05 33.38
N LYS A 135 -12.20 33.00 34.20
CA LYS A 135 -10.97 32.27 34.60
C LYS A 135 -10.31 31.53 33.43
N LEU A 136 -11.10 30.85 32.59
CA LEU A 136 -10.59 30.15 31.40
C LEU A 136 -10.00 31.13 30.38
N VAL A 137 -10.67 32.26 30.15
CA VAL A 137 -10.17 33.32 29.26
C VAL A 137 -8.81 33.84 29.72
N THR A 138 -8.64 34.05 31.03
CA THR A 138 -7.36 34.48 31.61
C THR A 138 -6.22 33.50 31.31
N ILE A 139 -6.48 32.18 31.39
CA ILE A 139 -5.48 31.15 31.06
C ILE A 139 -5.05 31.22 29.59
N ILE A 140 -6.00 31.47 28.68
CA ILE A 140 -5.74 31.60 27.25
C ILE A 140 -4.85 32.84 27.01
N GLU A 141 -5.22 33.99 27.60
CA GLU A 141 -4.44 35.23 27.53
C GLU A 141 -3.00 35.05 28.06
N ASP A 142 -2.81 34.31 29.16
CA ASP A 142 -1.47 34.04 29.72
C ASP A 142 -0.57 33.25 28.75
N PHE A 143 -1.11 32.25 28.06
CA PHE A 143 -0.39 31.47 27.05
C PHE A 143 -0.08 32.31 25.81
N GLU A 144 -1.01 33.14 25.35
CA GLU A 144 -0.78 34.10 24.26
C GLU A 144 0.38 35.05 24.60
N ASN A 145 0.34 35.64 25.79
CA ASN A 145 1.37 36.57 26.26
C ASN A 145 2.74 35.88 26.36
N MET A 146 2.78 34.65 26.87
CA MET A 146 4.01 33.90 27.07
C MET A 146 4.69 33.47 25.76
N PHE A 147 3.92 32.97 24.78
CA PHE A 147 4.49 32.34 23.57
C PHE A 147 4.39 33.19 22.30
N LEU A 148 3.39 34.07 22.22
CA LEU A 148 3.20 34.95 21.07
C LEU A 148 3.76 36.35 21.34
N LYS A 149 4.06 36.70 22.61
CA LYS A 149 4.69 37.98 23.03
C LYS A 149 4.01 39.23 22.44
N GLY A 150 2.73 39.15 22.13
CA GLY A 150 1.97 40.23 21.49
C GLY A 150 2.30 40.47 20.02
N ASP A 151 2.86 39.49 19.28
CA ASP A 151 3.04 39.57 17.83
C ASP A 151 1.67 39.52 17.11
N PRO A 152 1.20 40.64 16.53
CA PRO A 152 -0.14 40.75 15.97
C PRO A 152 -0.36 39.93 14.69
N LEU A 153 0.71 39.41 14.07
CA LEU A 153 0.61 38.56 12.88
C LEU A 153 0.49 37.08 13.21
N ARG A 154 1.05 36.63 14.34
CA ARG A 154 1.04 35.21 14.73
C ARG A 154 -0.26 34.78 15.40
N LEU A 155 -0.89 35.68 16.15
CA LEU A 155 -2.14 35.43 16.87
C LEU A 155 -3.29 35.00 15.94
N PRO A 156 -3.60 35.71 14.82
CA PRO A 156 -4.68 35.31 13.92
C PRO A 156 -4.39 34.01 13.15
N ILE A 157 -3.11 33.68 12.92
CA ILE A 157 -2.70 32.45 12.20
C ILE A 157 -3.03 31.21 13.03
N PHE A 158 -2.64 31.21 14.32
CA PHE A 158 -2.98 30.13 15.24
C PHE A 158 -4.50 29.92 15.32
N TYR A 159 -5.23 31.01 15.41
CA TYR A 159 -6.67 30.99 15.53
C TYR A 159 -7.36 30.48 14.25
N ARG A 160 -6.99 30.96 13.05
CA ARG A 160 -7.52 30.41 11.78
C ARG A 160 -7.34 28.90 11.69
N LYS A 161 -6.17 28.44 12.11
CA LYS A 161 -5.84 27.02 12.14
C LYS A 161 -6.75 26.23 13.08
N PHE A 162 -6.96 26.71 14.31
CA PHE A 162 -7.87 26.07 15.29
C PHE A 162 -9.33 25.99 14.78
N LEU A 163 -9.80 27.06 14.13
CA LEU A 163 -11.21 27.19 13.73
C LEU A 163 -11.57 26.16 12.66
N ASN A 164 -10.67 25.96 11.70
CA ASN A 164 -10.81 24.98 10.62
C ASN A 164 -10.62 23.52 11.07
N MET A 165 -10.25 23.28 12.33
CA MET A 165 -10.07 21.93 12.86
C MET A 165 -11.34 21.36 13.52
N GLU A 166 -11.57 20.08 13.32
CA GLU A 166 -12.51 19.23 14.03
C GLU A 166 -11.83 18.58 15.22
N PHE A 167 -12.54 18.52 16.34
CA PHE A 167 -12.05 17.92 17.56
C PHE A 167 -12.98 16.79 17.98
N HIS A 168 -12.41 15.62 18.27
CA HIS A 168 -13.13 14.46 18.78
C HIS A 168 -12.59 14.04 20.15
N GLY A 169 -13.45 13.49 21.01
CA GLY A 169 -13.09 13.00 22.34
C GLY A 169 -12.95 14.05 23.44
N THR A 170 -13.26 15.31 23.15
CA THR A 170 -13.10 16.41 24.11
C THR A 170 -14.19 16.44 25.18
N GLY A 171 -15.41 15.98 24.88
CA GLY A 171 -16.52 15.97 25.84
C GLY A 171 -16.29 15.07 27.05
N HIS A 172 -15.66 13.90 26.88
CA HIS A 172 -15.36 13.00 27.99
C HIS A 172 -14.06 13.35 28.74
N LEU A 173 -13.12 14.00 28.05
CA LEU A 173 -11.79 14.28 28.55
C LEU A 173 -11.69 15.67 29.19
N PHE A 174 -12.08 16.72 28.48
CA PHE A 174 -11.81 18.10 28.88
C PHE A 174 -12.82 18.66 29.88
N GLU A 175 -14.05 18.15 29.92
CA GLU A 175 -15.02 18.48 30.98
C GLU A 175 -14.52 18.06 32.38
N ARG A 176 -13.71 16.99 32.45
CA ARG A 176 -13.25 16.37 33.70
C ARG A 176 -11.77 16.64 34.00
N MET A 177 -11.12 17.48 33.20
CA MET A 177 -9.70 17.81 33.32
C MET A 177 -9.53 19.27 33.75
N ASP A 178 -8.46 19.57 34.48
CA ASP A 178 -8.10 20.96 34.75
C ASP A 178 -7.95 21.78 33.44
N SER A 179 -8.61 22.94 33.39
CA SER A 179 -8.72 23.75 32.15
C SER A 179 -7.36 24.22 31.62
N GLN A 180 -6.36 24.40 32.48
CA GLN A 180 -5.01 24.76 32.07
C GLN A 180 -4.31 23.61 31.33
N LEU A 181 -4.45 22.38 31.84
CA LEU A 181 -3.86 21.19 31.21
C LEU A 181 -4.55 20.86 29.89
N ALA A 182 -5.88 20.97 29.85
CA ALA A 182 -6.66 20.77 28.63
C ALA A 182 -6.29 21.79 27.54
N PHE A 183 -6.13 23.07 27.91
CA PHE A 183 -5.66 24.09 26.97
C PHE A 183 -4.23 23.86 26.50
N MET A 184 -3.33 23.36 27.36
CA MET A 184 -1.95 23.02 26.97
C MET A 184 -1.90 21.92 25.89
N LEU A 185 -2.73 20.88 26.01
CA LEU A 185 -2.84 19.84 24.99
C LEU A 185 -3.39 20.41 23.67
N LEU A 186 -4.40 21.28 23.73
CA LEU A 186 -4.93 22.00 22.57
C LEU A 186 -3.85 22.88 21.90
N TRP A 187 -3.07 23.61 22.69
CA TRP A 187 -1.96 24.44 22.20
C TRP A 187 -0.95 23.63 21.39
N ILE A 188 -0.52 22.47 21.91
CA ILE A 188 0.45 21.59 21.22
C ILE A 188 -0.16 21.04 19.93
N THR A 189 -1.32 20.39 20.04
CA THR A 189 -1.94 19.63 18.94
C THR A 189 -2.32 20.53 17.76
N VAL A 190 -2.85 21.72 18.02
CA VAL A 190 -3.23 22.68 16.97
C VAL A 190 -1.99 23.24 16.25
N ASN A 191 -0.93 23.55 16.99
CA ASN A 191 0.30 24.06 16.37
C ASN A 191 1.01 22.98 15.54
N VAL A 192 0.91 21.71 15.91
CA VAL A 192 1.58 20.60 15.23
C VAL A 192 0.77 20.03 14.06
N ALA A 193 -0.57 20.01 14.13
CA ALA A 193 -1.44 19.46 13.09
C ALA A 193 -1.33 20.23 11.75
N ARG A 194 -1.44 19.52 10.62
CA ARG A 194 -1.61 20.08 9.26
C ARG A 194 -2.96 19.71 8.64
N GLY A 195 -3.56 18.61 9.09
CA GLY A 195 -4.91 18.20 8.69
C GLY A 195 -5.99 18.92 9.48
N GLU A 196 -7.23 18.70 9.07
CA GLU A 196 -8.41 19.36 9.64
C GLU A 196 -9.01 18.62 10.83
N VAL A 197 -8.47 17.46 11.24
CA VAL A 197 -9.07 16.66 12.33
C VAL A 197 -8.04 16.39 13.42
N ILE A 198 -8.43 16.59 14.68
CA ILE A 198 -7.69 16.24 15.90
C ILE A 198 -8.57 15.33 16.76
N ASN A 199 -8.06 14.15 17.10
CA ASN A 199 -8.83 13.10 17.75
C ASN A 199 -8.17 12.67 19.07
N PHE A 200 -8.83 13.00 20.19
CA PHE A 200 -8.42 12.64 21.55
C PHE A 200 -9.10 11.37 22.08
N ASN A 201 -10.08 10.80 21.37
CA ASN A 201 -10.70 9.53 21.76
C ASN A 201 -9.69 8.40 22.05
N PRO A 202 -8.57 8.27 21.31
CA PRO A 202 -7.60 7.20 21.56
C PRO A 202 -6.86 7.28 22.90
N ILE A 203 -7.01 8.36 23.69
CA ILE A 203 -6.48 8.45 25.06
C ILE A 203 -7.21 7.48 26.02
N LEU A 204 -8.51 7.27 25.78
CA LEU A 204 -9.42 6.50 26.64
C LEU A 204 -9.93 5.21 25.96
N ALA A 205 -9.53 4.92 24.72
CA ALA A 205 -10.14 3.86 23.90
C ALA A 205 -9.93 2.43 24.42
N ASP A 206 -8.88 2.22 25.21
CA ASP A 206 -8.39 0.93 25.70
C ASP A 206 -8.70 0.70 27.19
N VAL A 207 -9.65 1.46 27.74
CA VAL A 207 -10.03 1.42 29.17
C VAL A 207 -11.52 1.17 29.33
N GLU A 208 -11.88 0.22 30.20
CA GLU A 208 -13.26 -0.07 30.56
C GLU A 208 -13.91 1.13 31.29
N PRO A 209 -15.24 1.35 31.18
CA PRO A 209 -15.91 2.51 31.79
C PRO A 209 -15.66 2.70 33.29
N SER A 210 -15.45 1.60 34.04
CA SER A 210 -15.15 1.63 35.48
C SER A 210 -13.76 2.19 35.82
N ASP A 211 -12.81 2.16 34.89
CA ASP A 211 -11.41 2.54 35.10
C ASP A 211 -11.04 3.90 34.48
N ILE A 212 -11.99 4.56 33.80
CA ILE A 212 -11.79 5.86 33.14
C ILE A 212 -11.26 6.92 34.12
N ASP A 213 -11.82 7.02 35.33
CA ASP A 213 -11.37 8.03 36.30
C ASP A 213 -9.92 7.80 36.75
N GLY A 214 -9.50 6.53 36.84
CA GLY A 214 -8.11 6.17 37.13
C GLY A 214 -7.16 6.50 35.98
N ARG A 215 -7.61 6.34 34.73
CA ARG A 215 -6.86 6.74 33.53
C ARG A 215 -6.75 8.26 33.42
N LEU A 216 -7.83 9.00 33.67
CA LEU A 216 -7.86 10.46 33.63
C LEU A 216 -6.84 11.08 34.59
N LYS A 217 -6.77 10.58 35.84
CA LYS A 217 -5.75 11.03 36.80
C LYS A 217 -4.33 10.85 36.29
N ARG A 218 -4.02 9.71 35.67
CA ARG A 218 -2.69 9.47 35.07
C ARG A 218 -2.41 10.40 33.88
N VAL A 219 -3.42 10.68 33.05
CA VAL A 219 -3.30 11.64 31.94
C VAL A 219 -3.04 13.06 32.46
N GLU A 220 -3.71 13.48 33.54
CA GLU A 220 -3.45 14.77 34.19
C GLU A 220 -2.05 14.84 34.80
N GLU A 221 -1.63 13.80 35.52
CA GLU A 221 -0.29 13.70 36.09
C GLU A 221 0.78 13.80 35.00
N GLU A 222 0.58 13.12 33.87
CA GLU A 222 1.51 13.17 32.74
C GLU A 222 1.52 14.55 32.05
N ALA A 223 0.35 15.18 31.88
CA ALA A 223 0.24 16.52 31.30
C ALA A 223 0.92 17.59 32.16
N ARG A 224 0.93 17.45 33.49
CA ARG A 224 1.62 18.38 34.41
C ARG A 224 3.14 18.37 34.24
N VAL A 225 3.73 17.30 33.69
CA VAL A 225 5.18 17.17 33.49
C VAL A 225 5.63 17.79 32.15
N ILE A 226 4.70 18.22 31.30
CA ILE A 226 5.03 18.92 30.05
C ILE A 226 5.79 20.21 30.38
N ASN A 227 7.02 20.30 29.88
CA ASN A 227 7.85 21.47 30.10
C ASN A 227 7.38 22.63 29.20
N THR A 228 6.79 23.65 29.81
CA THR A 228 6.26 24.83 29.11
C THR A 228 7.32 25.59 28.30
N SER A 229 8.61 25.44 28.63
CA SER A 229 9.70 26.05 27.84
C SER A 229 9.91 25.43 26.45
N HIS A 230 9.30 24.28 26.15
CA HIS A 230 9.32 23.65 24.82
C HIS A 230 8.05 23.88 24.00
N LEU A 231 7.16 24.76 24.46
CA LEU A 231 5.87 25.05 23.81
C LEU A 231 5.90 26.31 22.94
N ASP A 232 7.07 26.87 22.68
CA ASP A 232 7.24 27.97 21.73
C ASP A 232 6.98 27.49 20.29
N LEU A 233 6.61 28.44 19.42
CA LEU A 233 6.20 28.14 18.06
C LEU A 233 7.32 27.47 17.23
N ALA A 234 8.59 27.82 17.43
CA ALA A 234 9.68 27.26 16.64
C ALA A 234 9.89 25.78 16.98
N THR A 235 9.84 25.43 18.27
CA THR A 235 9.93 24.04 18.73
C THR A 235 8.72 23.22 18.26
N LEU A 236 7.50 23.77 18.32
CA LEU A 236 6.29 23.08 17.85
C LEU A 236 6.23 22.92 16.33
N GLU A 237 6.73 23.89 15.57
CA GLU A 237 6.84 23.79 14.11
C GLU A 237 7.83 22.69 13.70
N GLN A 238 8.97 22.57 14.40
CA GLN A 238 9.90 21.46 14.22
C GLN A 238 9.26 20.12 14.56
N LEU A 239 8.53 20.04 15.68
CA LEU A 239 7.77 18.85 16.07
C LEU A 239 6.73 18.47 15.00
N GLY A 240 6.02 19.44 14.43
CA GLY A 240 5.08 19.25 13.31
C GLY A 240 5.76 18.80 12.03
N GLY A 241 6.91 19.40 11.70
CA GLY A 241 7.75 18.98 10.59
C GLY A 241 8.16 17.52 10.71
N GLN A 242 8.62 17.11 11.90
CA GLN A 242 8.94 15.72 12.20
C GLN A 242 7.71 14.83 12.07
N LEU A 243 6.63 15.15 12.78
CA LEU A 243 5.41 14.35 12.81
C LEU A 243 4.88 14.05 11.41
N TYR A 244 4.82 15.04 10.52
CA TYR A 244 4.30 14.84 9.16
C TYR A 244 5.31 14.18 8.21
N LYS A 245 6.61 14.27 8.49
CA LYS A 245 7.62 13.49 7.77
C LYS A 245 7.60 12.02 8.19
N THR A 246 7.34 11.74 9.46
CA THR A 246 7.53 10.41 10.06
C THR A 246 6.24 9.71 10.47
N ARG A 247 5.09 10.36 10.28
CA ARG A 247 3.72 9.96 10.67
C ARG A 247 3.47 9.83 12.18
N THR A 248 4.51 9.66 12.99
CA THR A 248 4.43 9.53 14.46
C THR A 248 5.50 10.35 15.16
N SER A 249 5.15 10.93 16.32
CA SER A 249 6.06 11.63 17.22
C SER A 249 5.54 11.57 18.67
N PHE A 250 6.37 11.97 19.63
CA PHE A 250 6.01 12.05 21.05
C PHE A 250 6.20 13.47 21.58
N ILE A 251 5.34 13.88 22.50
CA ILE A 251 5.54 15.12 23.27
C ILE A 251 6.74 14.89 24.22
N LEU A 252 7.70 15.81 24.20
CA LEU A 252 8.96 15.67 24.93
C LEU A 252 8.75 15.42 26.43
N GLY A 253 9.44 14.41 26.96
CA GLY A 253 9.37 14.04 28.37
C GLY A 253 8.08 13.34 28.81
N THR A 254 7.16 13.05 27.89
CA THR A 254 5.86 12.43 28.22
C THR A 254 5.51 11.22 27.37
N GLY A 255 4.51 10.46 27.82
CA GLY A 255 3.89 9.33 27.12
C GLY A 255 2.85 9.70 26.05
N PHE A 256 2.65 10.98 25.75
CA PHE A 256 1.71 11.39 24.70
C PHE A 256 2.28 11.17 23.30
N GLN A 257 1.70 10.22 22.57
CA GLN A 257 2.03 9.93 21.19
C GLN A 257 1.07 10.69 20.26
N LEU A 258 1.65 11.39 19.30
CA LEU A 258 0.98 12.05 18.19
C LEU A 258 1.12 11.16 16.95
N LYS A 259 0.00 10.83 16.30
CA LYS A 259 -0.01 9.97 15.10
C LYS A 259 -0.89 10.57 14.01
N VAL A 260 -0.36 10.66 12.79
CA VAL A 260 -1.12 11.14 11.62
C VAL A 260 -1.71 9.96 10.86
N ASN A 261 -3.03 9.97 10.66
CA ASN A 261 -3.73 9.00 9.84
C ASN A 261 -3.44 9.26 8.35
N GLU A 262 -3.03 8.23 7.61
CA GLU A 262 -2.62 8.42 6.21
C GLU A 262 -3.77 8.80 5.27
N ARG A 263 -4.96 8.25 5.53
CA ARG A 263 -6.13 8.42 4.66
C ARG A 263 -6.85 9.73 4.96
N THR A 264 -7.03 10.05 6.24
CA THR A 264 -7.81 11.22 6.67
C THR A 264 -6.97 12.43 7.03
N GLN A 265 -5.64 12.28 7.12
CA GLN A 265 -4.71 13.29 7.67
C GLN A 265 -5.04 13.74 9.10
N ALA A 266 -5.93 13.02 9.80
CA ALA A 266 -6.31 13.29 11.17
C ALA A 266 -5.13 13.07 12.12
N LEU A 267 -5.00 13.95 13.11
CA LEU A 267 -4.06 13.83 14.20
C LEU A 267 -4.70 13.07 15.37
N ASP A 268 -4.32 11.81 15.55
CA ASP A 268 -4.70 11.00 16.70
C ASP A 268 -3.74 11.22 17.86
N ILE A 269 -4.28 11.43 19.06
CA ILE A 269 -3.51 11.55 20.30
C ILE A 269 -3.76 10.31 21.15
N ARG A 270 -2.68 9.63 21.53
CA ARG A 270 -2.69 8.45 22.40
C ARG A 270 -1.86 8.72 23.64
N TYR A 271 -2.24 8.10 24.75
CA TYR A 271 -1.43 8.10 25.96
C TYR A 271 -0.81 6.71 26.17
N ILE A 272 0.52 6.64 26.25
CA ILE A 272 1.28 5.42 26.45
C ILE A 272 2.03 5.55 27.79
N ASP A 273 1.68 4.68 28.73
CA ASP A 273 2.40 4.57 30.01
C ASP A 273 3.71 3.81 29.78
N LEU A 274 4.77 4.52 29.40
CA LEU A 274 6.06 3.92 29.05
C LEU A 274 6.72 3.24 30.25
N ASP A 275 6.54 3.78 31.46
CA ASP A 275 7.08 3.18 32.68
C ASP A 275 6.43 1.81 32.97
N GLU A 276 5.11 1.71 32.85
CA GLU A 276 4.39 0.43 32.98
C GLU A 276 4.74 -0.52 31.83
N ASN A 277 4.79 -0.03 30.59
CA ASN A 277 5.08 -0.84 29.41
C ASN A 277 6.48 -1.46 29.46
N ILE A 278 7.51 -0.67 29.80
CA ILE A 278 8.89 -1.16 29.93
C ILE A 278 8.96 -2.25 31.00
N LYS A 279 8.38 -2.03 32.19
CA LYS A 279 8.38 -3.04 33.28
C LYS A 279 7.67 -4.32 32.90
N ARG A 280 6.49 -4.21 32.25
CA ARG A 280 5.74 -5.38 31.78
C ARG A 280 6.50 -6.14 30.69
N LEU A 281 7.09 -5.42 29.75
CA LEU A 281 7.88 -6.01 28.66
C LEU A 281 9.14 -6.70 29.19
N GLU A 282 9.84 -6.11 30.17
CA GLU A 282 10.95 -6.77 30.87
C GLU A 282 10.52 -8.07 31.55
N SER A 283 9.39 -8.05 32.25
CA SER A 283 8.83 -9.24 32.93
C SER A 283 8.49 -10.34 31.94
N LEU A 284 7.82 -10.00 30.83
CA LEU A 284 7.50 -10.93 29.75
C LEU A 284 8.77 -11.48 29.09
N ASN A 285 9.74 -10.62 28.73
CA ASN A 285 10.99 -11.05 28.12
C ASN A 285 11.76 -12.03 29.03
N LYS A 286 11.85 -11.74 30.34
CA LYS A 286 12.47 -12.65 31.32
C LYS A 286 11.73 -13.98 31.42
N LYS A 287 10.39 -13.96 31.39
CA LYS A 287 9.56 -15.17 31.43
C LYS A 287 9.76 -16.05 30.19
N PHE A 288 9.96 -15.46 29.01
CA PHE A 288 10.08 -16.19 27.75
C PHE A 288 11.52 -16.49 27.33
N THR A 289 12.51 -15.95 28.05
CA THR A 289 13.93 -16.22 27.77
C THR A 289 14.18 -17.73 27.78
N GLY A 290 14.71 -18.26 26.67
CA GLY A 290 15.04 -19.68 26.51
C GLY A 290 13.86 -20.61 26.21
N HIS A 291 12.62 -20.10 26.13
CA HIS A 291 11.46 -20.88 25.71
C HIS A 291 11.25 -20.78 24.20
N LYS A 292 10.63 -21.80 23.60
CA LYS A 292 10.22 -21.75 22.19
C LYS A 292 9.05 -20.79 22.02
N ILE A 293 8.93 -20.14 20.86
CA ILE A 293 7.80 -19.21 20.63
C ILE A 293 6.48 -19.98 20.64
N SER A 294 6.48 -21.21 20.10
CA SER A 294 5.35 -22.14 20.16
C SER A 294 4.85 -22.48 21.57
N GLU A 295 5.64 -22.25 22.62
CA GLU A 295 5.27 -22.50 24.02
C GLU A 295 4.61 -21.27 24.68
N ILE A 296 4.66 -20.12 24.02
CA ILE A 296 4.08 -18.86 24.51
C ILE A 296 2.60 -18.81 24.12
N SER A 297 1.72 -18.52 25.07
CA SER A 297 0.28 -18.40 24.78
C SER A 297 -0.02 -17.20 23.87
N ILE A 298 -1.10 -17.29 23.08
CA ILE A 298 -1.49 -16.23 22.13
C ILE A 298 -1.78 -14.91 22.86
N GLU A 299 -2.34 -14.95 24.07
CA GLU A 299 -2.57 -13.74 24.88
C GLU A 299 -1.26 -13.05 25.23
N ASN A 300 -0.23 -13.83 25.59
CA ASN A 300 1.08 -13.30 25.91
C ASN A 300 1.81 -12.77 24.67
N LEU A 301 1.67 -13.42 23.51
CA LEU A 301 2.21 -12.92 22.24
C LEU A 301 1.53 -11.61 21.81
N THR A 302 0.22 -11.50 21.98
CA THR A 302 -0.53 -10.28 21.69
C THR A 302 -0.11 -9.14 22.63
N ALA A 303 0.08 -9.43 23.92
CA ALA A 303 0.61 -8.47 24.87
C ALA A 303 2.04 -8.03 24.50
N LEU A 304 2.89 -8.98 24.09
CA LEU A 304 4.26 -8.71 23.65
C LEU A 304 4.28 -7.77 22.44
N GLU A 305 3.44 -8.02 21.44
CA GLU A 305 3.32 -7.16 20.24
C GLU A 305 2.91 -5.73 20.58
N ILE A 306 1.88 -5.55 21.40
CA ILE A 306 1.39 -4.22 21.78
C ILE A 306 2.48 -3.45 22.56
N LEU A 307 3.08 -4.11 23.55
CA LEU A 307 4.12 -3.51 24.39
C LEU A 307 5.38 -3.16 23.57
N PHE A 308 5.81 -4.07 22.69
CA PHE A 308 6.95 -3.85 21.83
C PHE A 308 6.69 -2.76 20.79
N ALA A 309 5.52 -2.73 20.14
CA ALA A 309 5.18 -1.70 19.17
C ALA A 309 5.17 -0.29 19.79
N ASN A 310 4.68 -0.18 21.03
CA ASN A 310 4.73 1.07 21.79
C ASN A 310 6.19 1.50 22.08
N LEU A 311 7.02 0.54 22.53
CA LEU A 311 8.44 0.78 22.79
C LEU A 311 9.21 1.18 21.53
N GLU A 312 9.04 0.43 20.44
CA GLU A 312 9.71 0.65 19.15
C GLU A 312 9.30 2.00 18.56
N SER A 313 8.01 2.36 18.62
CA SER A 313 7.56 3.67 18.16
C SER A 313 8.21 4.81 18.96
N PHE A 314 8.37 4.66 20.27
CA PHE A 314 9.08 5.65 21.10
C PHE A 314 10.56 5.71 20.73
N TYR A 315 11.23 4.56 20.65
CA TYR A 315 12.66 4.47 20.34
C TYR A 315 13.00 5.11 18.99
N GLN A 316 12.24 4.79 17.93
CA GLN A 316 12.42 5.36 16.60
C GLN A 316 12.17 6.87 16.58
N SER A 317 11.16 7.35 17.31
CA SER A 317 10.91 8.78 17.47
C SER A 317 12.08 9.50 18.15
N HIS A 318 12.69 8.87 19.16
CA HIS A 318 13.83 9.42 19.88
C HIS A 318 15.10 9.49 19.01
N LEU A 319 15.43 8.44 18.24
CA LEU A 319 16.58 8.46 17.33
C LEU A 319 16.49 9.59 16.30
N ARG A 320 15.30 9.81 15.75
CA ARG A 320 15.04 10.88 14.79
C ARG A 320 15.22 12.26 15.43
N LEU A 321 14.77 12.40 16.67
CA LEU A 321 15.00 13.61 17.46
C LEU A 321 16.50 13.88 17.66
N LEU A 322 17.29 12.88 18.01
CA LEU A 322 18.75 13.04 18.15
C LEU A 322 19.46 13.44 16.84
N SER A 323 18.95 13.00 15.69
CA SER A 323 19.56 13.30 14.39
C SER A 323 19.33 14.73 13.88
N GLN A 324 18.34 15.45 14.41
CA GLN A 324 17.86 16.72 13.87
C GLN A 324 18.07 17.91 14.81
N TYR A 325 18.10 17.68 16.12
CA TYR A 325 18.29 18.76 17.09
C TYR A 325 19.77 19.05 17.34
N ASP A 326 20.07 20.32 17.58
CA ASP A 326 21.40 20.78 18.00
C ASP A 326 21.85 19.99 19.25
N PRO A 327 23.12 19.56 19.35
CA PRO A 327 23.69 18.98 20.57
C PRO A 327 23.41 19.77 21.87
N GLN A 328 23.07 21.05 21.78
CA GLN A 328 22.68 21.90 22.92
C GLN A 328 21.20 21.74 23.36
N PHE A 329 20.36 21.03 22.60
CA PHE A 329 18.95 20.80 22.94
C PHE A 329 18.81 19.90 24.18
N LYS A 330 18.22 20.44 25.25
CA LYS A 330 18.13 19.74 26.54
C LYS A 330 16.97 18.74 26.57
N ILE A 331 17.27 17.48 26.26
CA ILE A 331 16.32 16.37 26.42
C ILE A 331 16.08 16.09 27.91
N PRO A 332 14.82 15.94 28.37
CA PRO A 332 14.47 15.60 29.75
C PRO A 332 15.15 14.31 30.25
N ALA A 333 15.56 14.29 31.53
CA ALA A 333 16.24 13.13 32.13
C ALA A 333 15.40 11.84 32.10
N ARG A 334 14.07 11.96 32.32
CA ARG A 334 13.12 10.83 32.23
C ARG A 334 13.15 10.17 30.85
N GLN A 335 13.11 10.97 29.79
CA GLN A 335 13.15 10.49 28.41
C GLN A 335 14.51 9.84 28.04
N LYS A 336 15.62 10.36 28.58
CA LYS A 336 16.94 9.70 28.44
C LYS A 336 16.98 8.35 29.17
N GLY A 337 16.32 8.24 30.32
CA GLY A 337 16.11 6.97 31.04
C GLY A 337 15.38 5.96 30.16
N TRP A 338 14.17 6.31 29.71
CA TRP A 338 13.36 5.47 28.82
C TRP A 338 14.10 5.03 27.56
N PHE A 339 14.88 5.90 26.94
CA PHE A 339 15.63 5.56 25.72
C PHE A 339 16.67 4.46 25.98
N ARG A 340 17.42 4.56 27.08
CA ARG A 340 18.42 3.55 27.47
C ARG A 340 17.76 2.22 27.86
N ASP A 341 16.65 2.28 28.59
CA ASP A 341 15.91 1.08 28.99
C ASP A 341 15.30 0.38 27.75
N ALA A 342 14.74 1.17 26.83
CA ALA A 342 14.25 0.69 25.54
C ALA A 342 15.36 0.07 24.69
N GLU A 343 16.53 0.70 24.62
CA GLU A 343 17.69 0.16 23.90
C GLU A 343 18.13 -1.19 24.45
N SER A 344 18.29 -1.30 25.77
CA SER A 344 18.64 -2.57 26.43
C SER A 344 17.59 -3.65 26.16
N LEU A 345 16.31 -3.33 26.32
CA LEU A 345 15.21 -4.26 26.07
C LEU A 345 15.17 -4.76 24.63
N ARG A 346 15.40 -3.88 23.65
CA ARG A 346 15.43 -4.23 22.23
C ARG A 346 16.55 -5.21 21.93
N GLU A 347 17.75 -4.96 22.44
CA GLU A 347 18.89 -5.86 22.26
C GLU A 347 18.68 -7.22 22.94
N ASP A 348 18.10 -7.23 24.14
CA ASP A 348 17.76 -8.47 24.85
C ASP A 348 16.70 -9.28 24.10
N LEU A 349 15.61 -8.64 23.66
CA LEU A 349 14.55 -9.28 22.88
C LEU A 349 15.08 -9.85 21.56
N ARG A 350 15.88 -9.05 20.83
CA ARG A 350 16.50 -9.49 19.58
C ARG A 350 17.39 -10.70 19.79
N SER A 351 18.26 -10.64 20.79
CA SER A 351 19.20 -11.70 21.12
C SER A 351 18.49 -12.99 21.54
N ASN A 352 17.36 -12.88 22.26
CA ASN A 352 16.55 -14.02 22.66
C ASN A 352 15.81 -14.64 21.47
N LEU A 353 15.19 -13.83 20.61
CA LEU A 353 14.41 -14.32 19.47
C LEU A 353 15.28 -14.95 18.38
N ILE A 354 16.44 -14.37 18.06
CA ILE A 354 17.36 -14.94 17.06
C ILE A 354 17.83 -16.34 17.46
N LYS A 355 18.00 -16.59 18.77
CA LYS A 355 18.37 -17.92 19.26
C LYS A 355 17.28 -18.97 19.06
N VAL A 356 16.01 -18.56 18.97
CA VAL A 356 14.88 -19.51 18.91
C VAL A 356 14.26 -19.67 17.53
N ILE A 357 14.16 -18.58 16.76
CA ILE A 357 13.37 -18.53 15.51
C ILE A 357 13.88 -19.45 14.39
N PHE A 358 15.18 -19.80 14.41
CA PHE A 358 15.80 -20.67 13.41
C PHE A 358 15.95 -22.13 13.86
N HIS A 359 15.31 -22.55 14.96
CA HIS A 359 15.34 -23.96 15.34
C HIS A 359 14.66 -24.82 14.27
N PRO A 360 15.35 -25.80 13.68
CA PRO A 360 14.84 -26.59 12.56
C PRO A 360 13.48 -27.26 12.85
N GLU A 361 13.28 -27.65 14.11
CA GLU A 361 12.07 -28.36 14.54
C GLU A 361 10.86 -27.44 14.67
N ASN A 362 10.99 -26.12 14.78
CA ASN A 362 9.85 -25.21 14.99
C ASN A 362 9.92 -23.96 14.10
N VAL A 363 10.80 -23.95 13.10
CA VAL A 363 11.10 -22.77 12.26
C VAL A 363 9.85 -22.21 11.59
N TYR A 364 8.92 -23.05 11.15
CA TYR A 364 7.65 -22.58 10.59
C TYR A 364 6.67 -22.21 11.68
N THR A 365 6.50 -23.06 12.69
CA THR A 365 5.53 -22.83 13.77
C THR A 365 5.80 -21.48 14.46
N ASP A 366 7.07 -21.23 14.81
CA ASP A 366 7.51 -20.00 15.47
C ASP A 366 7.38 -18.77 14.53
N LEU A 367 7.72 -18.93 13.25
CA LEU A 367 7.63 -17.84 12.26
C LEU A 367 6.17 -17.47 11.94
N ASP A 368 5.29 -18.46 11.78
CA ASP A 368 3.85 -18.26 11.53
C ASP A 368 3.16 -17.59 12.73
N LEU A 369 3.51 -17.99 13.97
CA LEU A 369 3.00 -17.34 15.18
C LEU A 369 3.42 -15.88 15.26
N LEU A 370 4.69 -15.57 15.01
CA LEU A 370 5.16 -14.19 14.98
C LEU A 370 4.51 -13.39 13.84
N TYR A 371 4.36 -13.98 12.65
CA TYR A 371 3.75 -13.31 11.51
C TYR A 371 2.29 -12.94 11.76
N ARG A 372 1.52 -13.82 12.43
CA ARG A 372 0.09 -13.61 12.72
C ARG A 372 -0.16 -12.72 13.93
N HIS A 373 0.68 -12.81 14.97
CA HIS A 373 0.41 -12.22 16.28
C HIS A 373 1.42 -11.15 16.72
N CYS A 374 2.62 -11.11 16.14
CA CYS A 374 3.72 -10.22 16.56
C CYS A 374 4.45 -9.58 15.36
N ARG A 375 3.69 -8.89 14.49
CA ARG A 375 4.22 -8.34 13.23
C ARG A 375 5.30 -7.28 13.42
N SER A 376 5.13 -6.36 14.38
CA SER A 376 6.14 -5.31 14.66
C SER A 376 7.43 -5.92 15.19
N LEU A 377 7.31 -6.95 16.04
CA LEU A 377 8.46 -7.69 16.56
C LEU A 377 9.16 -8.48 15.45
N LEU A 378 8.41 -9.12 14.55
CA LEU A 378 8.97 -9.84 13.42
C LEU A 378 9.69 -8.89 12.45
N ASP A 379 9.14 -7.71 12.17
CA ASP A 379 9.78 -6.67 11.35
C ASP A 379 11.09 -6.17 11.97
N PHE A 380 11.15 -6.06 13.30
CA PHE A 380 12.37 -5.70 13.99
C PHE A 380 13.45 -6.80 13.94
N VAL A 381 13.07 -8.07 14.05
CA VAL A 381 14.03 -9.20 14.11
C VAL A 381 14.43 -9.70 12.72
N LEU A 382 13.48 -9.79 11.79
CA LEU A 382 13.62 -10.24 10.40
C LEU A 382 13.06 -9.20 9.40
N PRO A 383 13.61 -7.96 9.37
CA PRO A 383 13.14 -6.92 8.45
C PRO A 383 13.26 -7.35 6.98
N GLU A 384 14.23 -8.21 6.66
CA GLU A 384 14.47 -8.77 5.33
C GLU A 384 13.26 -9.53 4.79
N LEU A 385 12.61 -10.33 5.66
CA LEU A 385 11.44 -11.11 5.30
C LEU A 385 10.23 -10.19 5.16
N MET A 386 10.08 -9.25 6.10
CA MET A 386 8.94 -8.32 6.13
C MET A 386 8.97 -7.33 4.97
N ALA A 387 10.15 -6.99 4.45
CA ALA A 387 10.31 -6.18 3.24
C ALA A 387 9.72 -6.82 1.97
N LEU A 388 9.43 -8.13 1.98
CA LEU A 388 8.80 -8.85 0.87
C LEU A 388 7.27 -8.92 0.95
N GLN A 389 6.67 -8.47 2.06
CA GLN A 389 5.26 -8.70 2.35
C GLN A 389 4.31 -8.05 1.34
N ASP A 390 4.59 -6.80 0.96
CA ASP A 390 3.72 -6.01 0.08
C ASP A 390 4.10 -6.15 -1.41
N LEU A 391 5.05 -7.03 -1.74
CA LEU A 391 5.52 -7.20 -3.11
C LEU A 391 4.48 -7.96 -3.95
N LYS A 392 3.87 -7.26 -4.90
CA LYS A 392 3.01 -7.86 -5.93
C LYS A 392 3.88 -8.30 -7.10
N LEU A 393 4.04 -9.62 -7.26
CA LEU A 393 4.74 -10.18 -8.41
C LEU A 393 3.78 -10.29 -9.59
N THR A 394 3.93 -9.40 -10.57
CA THR A 394 3.26 -9.46 -11.88
C THR A 394 3.76 -10.66 -12.68
N GLY A 395 2.88 -11.23 -13.50
CA GLY A 395 3.27 -12.20 -14.53
C GLY A 395 3.65 -13.62 -14.07
N LYS A 396 3.76 -13.98 -12.78
CA LYS A 396 4.16 -15.34 -12.37
C LYS A 396 3.01 -16.37 -12.47
N ILE A 397 3.14 -17.36 -13.37
CA ILE A 397 2.12 -18.43 -13.60
C ILE A 397 1.77 -19.22 -12.32
N TYR A 398 2.75 -19.45 -11.44
CA TYR A 398 2.64 -20.39 -10.32
C TYR A 398 2.42 -19.73 -8.96
N LEU A 399 2.73 -18.44 -8.81
CA LEU A 399 2.62 -17.70 -7.54
C LEU A 399 1.40 -16.79 -7.60
N LYS A 400 0.30 -17.24 -6.97
CA LYS A 400 -0.94 -16.47 -6.82
C LYS A 400 -1.05 -15.79 -5.45
N SER A 401 -0.21 -16.19 -4.50
CA SER A 401 -0.13 -15.65 -3.14
C SER A 401 1.10 -14.76 -3.00
N PRO A 402 1.12 -13.86 -1.99
CA PRO A 402 2.32 -13.13 -1.58
C PRO A 402 3.54 -14.03 -1.36
N ILE A 403 4.75 -13.48 -1.54
CA ILE A 403 6.02 -14.23 -1.38
C ILE A 403 6.14 -14.84 0.02
N ILE A 404 5.72 -14.10 1.05
CA ILE A 404 5.83 -14.56 2.43
C ILE A 404 5.08 -15.87 2.68
N ASP A 405 3.95 -16.09 1.99
CA ASP A 405 3.19 -17.34 2.10
C ASP A 405 3.97 -18.51 1.50
N HIS A 406 4.74 -18.27 0.43
CA HIS A 406 5.61 -19.28 -0.18
C HIS A 406 6.82 -19.61 0.69
N THR A 407 7.39 -18.59 1.35
CA THR A 407 8.42 -18.77 2.37
C THR A 407 7.89 -19.62 3.52
N LEU A 408 6.72 -19.27 4.07
CA LEU A 408 6.06 -20.02 5.15
C LEU A 408 5.73 -21.46 4.74
N ALA A 409 5.22 -21.68 3.53
CA ALA A 409 4.95 -23.02 3.00
C ALA A 409 6.22 -23.87 2.87
N SER A 410 7.33 -23.25 2.46
CA SER A 410 8.63 -23.93 2.37
C SER A 410 9.20 -24.24 3.74
N THR A 411 9.13 -23.30 4.69
CA THR A 411 9.56 -23.54 6.08
C THR A 411 8.72 -24.63 6.74
N ARG A 412 7.41 -24.71 6.42
CA ARG A 412 6.53 -25.77 6.92
C ARG A 412 6.97 -27.14 6.45
N LYS A 413 7.31 -27.26 5.16
CA LYS A 413 7.75 -28.52 4.56
C LYS A 413 9.10 -28.99 5.10
N ILE A 414 10.06 -28.09 5.33
CA ILE A 414 11.33 -28.48 5.98
C ILE A 414 11.12 -28.86 7.45
N GLU A 415 10.30 -28.12 8.20
CA GLU A 415 9.94 -28.47 9.59
C GLU A 415 9.30 -29.87 9.66
N ALA A 416 8.37 -30.16 8.74
CA ALA A 416 7.70 -31.44 8.63
C ALA A 416 8.69 -32.59 8.39
N LEU A 417 9.64 -32.43 7.46
CA LEU A 417 10.68 -33.44 7.20
C LEU A 417 11.64 -33.62 8.39
N VAL A 418 11.95 -32.54 9.12
CA VAL A 418 12.78 -32.61 10.34
C VAL A 418 12.06 -33.38 11.45
N ARG A 419 10.75 -33.15 11.63
CA ARG A 419 9.91 -33.84 12.63
C ARG A 419 9.49 -35.25 12.22
N GLY A 420 9.63 -35.63 10.95
CA GLY A 420 9.06 -36.87 10.39
C GLY A 420 7.53 -36.83 10.28
N ASP A 421 6.95 -35.62 10.18
CA ASP A 421 5.52 -35.40 10.00
C ASP A 421 5.16 -35.46 8.51
N ARG A 422 4.76 -36.64 8.04
CA ARG A 422 4.42 -36.85 6.63
C ARG A 422 3.15 -36.10 6.21
N GLU A 423 2.19 -35.92 7.10
CA GLU A 423 0.95 -35.17 6.83
C GLU A 423 1.23 -33.67 6.74
N GLY A 424 2.15 -33.16 7.55
CA GLY A 424 2.61 -31.77 7.46
C GLY A 424 3.40 -31.45 6.19
N PHE A 425 3.98 -32.46 5.52
CA PHE A 425 4.78 -32.27 4.31
C PHE A 425 3.94 -32.20 3.02
N GLN A 426 2.86 -32.98 2.91
CA GLN A 426 1.98 -32.97 1.72
C GLN A 426 0.50 -32.86 2.10
N ASP A 427 -0.23 -31.97 1.41
CA ASP A 427 -1.68 -31.88 1.55
C ASP A 427 -2.39 -33.05 0.82
N ALA A 428 -2.73 -34.09 1.58
CA ALA A 428 -3.41 -35.28 1.06
C ALA A 428 -4.77 -34.96 0.42
N GLN A 429 -5.50 -33.94 0.90
CA GLN A 429 -6.82 -33.58 0.36
C GLN A 429 -6.69 -32.90 -1.01
N VAL A 430 -5.73 -31.99 -1.16
CA VAL A 430 -5.40 -31.36 -2.45
C VAL A 430 -4.93 -32.42 -3.44
N LEU A 431 -4.01 -33.29 -3.03
CA LEU A 431 -3.49 -34.35 -3.89
C LEU A 431 -4.54 -35.40 -4.26
N HIS A 432 -5.50 -35.69 -3.39
CA HIS A 432 -6.63 -36.58 -3.71
C HIS A 432 -7.58 -35.93 -4.73
N ARG A 433 -7.89 -34.63 -4.59
CA ARG A 433 -8.67 -33.90 -5.60
C ARG A 433 -7.96 -33.86 -6.95
N LEU A 434 -6.64 -33.71 -6.95
CA LEU A 434 -5.83 -33.81 -8.17
C LEU A 434 -5.91 -35.23 -8.76
N ALA A 435 -5.82 -36.28 -7.95
CA ALA A 435 -6.00 -37.66 -8.39
C ALA A 435 -7.38 -37.88 -9.04
N GLN A 436 -8.44 -37.34 -8.45
CA GLN A 436 -9.79 -37.42 -9.02
C GLN A 436 -9.90 -36.67 -10.36
N ARG A 437 -9.20 -35.53 -10.50
CA ARG A 437 -9.13 -34.78 -11.77
C ARG A 437 -8.40 -35.55 -12.86
N GLU A 438 -7.28 -36.18 -12.52
CA GLU A 438 -6.41 -36.87 -13.47
C GLU A 438 -6.93 -38.27 -13.85
N PHE A 439 -7.48 -39.02 -12.89
CA PHE A 439 -7.85 -40.43 -13.05
C PHE A 439 -9.37 -40.71 -12.92
N GLY A 440 -10.16 -39.67 -12.65
CA GLY A 440 -11.62 -39.75 -12.52
C GLY A 440 -12.11 -39.88 -11.06
N PRO A 441 -13.42 -39.69 -10.84
CA PRO A 441 -14.00 -39.54 -9.48
C PRO A 441 -13.90 -40.80 -8.60
N LEU A 442 -13.57 -41.96 -9.18
CA LEU A 442 -13.41 -43.23 -8.46
C LEU A 442 -11.96 -43.49 -8.00
N ALA A 443 -11.02 -42.55 -8.23
CA ALA A 443 -9.66 -42.68 -7.75
C ALA A 443 -9.62 -42.72 -6.21
N SER A 444 -9.05 -43.77 -5.63
CA SER A 444 -9.02 -43.99 -4.17
C SER A 444 -7.70 -43.56 -3.49
N GLY A 445 -6.74 -43.03 -4.26
CA GLY A 445 -5.40 -42.65 -3.77
C GLY A 445 -5.05 -41.17 -4.01
N THR A 446 -3.77 -40.82 -3.82
CA THR A 446 -3.18 -39.50 -4.11
C THR A 446 -2.17 -39.62 -5.26
N VAL A 447 -1.84 -38.50 -5.90
CA VAL A 447 -0.83 -38.42 -6.98
C VAL A 447 0.49 -37.79 -6.52
N GLY A 448 0.64 -37.61 -5.21
CA GLY A 448 1.78 -36.96 -4.57
C GLY A 448 3.05 -37.79 -4.59
N LEU A 449 3.91 -37.59 -3.59
CA LEU A 449 5.14 -38.37 -3.48
C LEU A 449 4.80 -39.70 -2.84
N ASN A 450 5.44 -40.78 -3.30
CA ASN A 450 5.26 -42.07 -2.66
C ASN A 450 6.08 -42.16 -1.36
N GLU A 451 5.76 -43.16 -0.52
CA GLU A 451 6.40 -43.33 0.80
C GLU A 451 7.93 -43.43 0.69
N SER A 452 8.45 -44.18 -0.29
CA SER A 452 9.90 -44.35 -0.48
C SER A 452 10.63 -43.05 -0.83
N GLN A 453 9.97 -42.15 -1.56
CA GLN A 453 10.50 -40.84 -1.91
C GLN A 453 10.56 -39.94 -0.69
N ILE A 454 9.50 -39.92 0.14
CA ILE A 454 9.46 -39.15 1.39
C ILE A 454 10.52 -39.67 2.38
N GLU A 455 10.63 -40.99 2.55
CA GLU A 455 11.65 -41.62 3.40
C GLU A 455 13.07 -41.27 2.96
N THR A 456 13.29 -41.18 1.65
CA THR A 456 14.57 -40.74 1.11
C THR A 456 14.85 -39.29 1.51
N LEU A 457 13.88 -38.37 1.43
CA LEU A 457 14.07 -36.98 1.87
C LEU A 457 14.34 -36.88 3.37
N GLU A 458 13.59 -37.60 4.20
CA GLU A 458 13.79 -37.68 5.65
C GLU A 458 15.20 -38.20 6.00
N ALA A 459 15.68 -39.21 5.27
CA ALA A 459 17.03 -39.74 5.45
C ALA A 459 18.12 -38.71 5.08
N LEU A 460 17.90 -37.93 4.01
CA LEU A 460 18.83 -36.87 3.62
C LEU A 460 18.89 -35.74 4.65
N ILE A 461 17.74 -35.29 5.16
CA ILE A 461 17.69 -34.28 6.23
C ILE A 461 18.43 -34.75 7.48
N ARG A 462 18.18 -35.99 7.93
CA ARG A 462 18.89 -36.60 9.06
C ARG A 462 20.39 -36.71 8.83
N TYR A 463 20.82 -36.98 7.60
CA TYR A 463 22.23 -37.03 7.28
C TYR A 463 22.86 -35.62 7.31
N LEU A 464 22.23 -34.63 6.67
CA LEU A 464 22.71 -33.25 6.63
C LEU A 464 22.79 -32.59 8.00
N SER A 465 21.90 -32.95 8.94
CA SER A 465 21.94 -32.41 10.31
C SER A 465 23.22 -32.75 11.08
N HIS A 466 24.02 -33.73 10.63
CA HIS A 466 25.34 -34.00 11.21
C HIS A 466 26.37 -32.93 10.85
N ASN A 467 26.18 -32.21 9.74
CA ASN A 467 27.01 -31.09 9.31
C ASN A 467 26.39 -29.76 9.76
N GLN A 468 26.61 -29.40 11.04
CA GLN A 468 25.95 -28.28 11.71
C GLN A 468 26.06 -26.93 10.95
N PRO A 469 27.23 -26.49 10.44
CA PRO A 469 27.32 -25.24 9.69
C PRO A 469 26.50 -25.22 8.39
N LEU A 470 26.44 -26.35 7.67
CA LEU A 470 25.66 -26.47 6.45
C LEU A 470 24.16 -26.55 6.76
N PHE A 471 23.78 -27.28 7.81
CA PHE A 471 22.39 -27.41 8.20
C PHE A 471 21.81 -26.09 8.69
N ASP A 472 22.58 -25.31 9.47
CA ASP A 472 22.19 -23.95 9.88
C ASP A 472 21.97 -23.03 8.66
N ALA A 473 22.89 -23.10 7.70
CA ALA A 473 22.76 -22.37 6.43
C ALA A 473 21.53 -22.81 5.63
N LEU A 474 21.23 -24.11 5.59
CA LEU A 474 20.06 -24.66 4.91
C LEU A 474 18.77 -24.12 5.51
N ILE A 475 18.61 -24.16 6.84
CA ILE A 475 17.40 -23.64 7.50
C ILE A 475 17.22 -22.15 7.22
N LYS A 476 18.28 -21.35 7.39
CA LYS A 476 18.23 -19.90 7.13
C LYS A 476 18.00 -19.58 5.66
N SER A 477 18.42 -20.43 4.73
CA SER A 477 18.22 -20.21 3.29
C SER A 477 16.73 -20.16 2.91
N PHE A 478 15.86 -20.89 3.59
CA PHE A 478 14.42 -20.86 3.31
C PHE A 478 13.79 -19.49 3.59
N ILE A 479 14.37 -18.70 4.50
CA ILE A 479 13.89 -17.35 4.86
C ILE A 479 14.55 -16.28 3.97
N PHE A 480 15.84 -16.44 3.65
CA PHE A 480 16.61 -15.39 2.96
C PHE A 480 16.73 -15.54 1.44
N ARG A 481 16.27 -16.65 0.84
CA ARG A 481 16.47 -16.91 -0.60
C ARG A 481 15.88 -15.84 -1.53
N ASP A 482 14.73 -15.27 -1.16
CA ASP A 482 13.98 -14.32 -1.98
C ASP A 482 14.42 -12.86 -1.77
N LEU A 483 15.50 -12.63 -1.02
CA LEU A 483 16.07 -11.31 -0.74
C LEU A 483 16.37 -10.49 -2.00
N GLY A 484 16.73 -11.16 -3.10
CA GLY A 484 17.01 -10.49 -4.37
C GLY A 484 15.79 -9.77 -4.98
N LEU A 485 14.59 -9.97 -4.43
CA LEU A 485 13.36 -9.30 -4.83
C LEU A 485 13.03 -8.05 -4.00
N VAL A 486 13.77 -7.77 -2.92
CA VAL A 486 13.50 -6.61 -2.03
C VAL A 486 13.73 -5.28 -2.80
N PRO A 487 12.69 -4.44 -3.01
CA PRO A 487 12.79 -3.26 -3.86
C PRO A 487 13.86 -2.26 -3.43
N ALA A 488 13.91 -1.94 -2.13
CA ALA A 488 14.87 -0.97 -1.60
C ALA A 488 16.33 -1.38 -1.80
N LEU A 489 16.63 -2.69 -1.75
CA LEU A 489 17.97 -3.21 -2.02
C LEU A 489 18.29 -3.25 -3.51
N ARG A 490 17.30 -3.56 -4.36
CA ARG A 490 17.45 -3.52 -5.81
C ARG A 490 17.73 -2.10 -6.31
N GLU A 491 17.03 -1.11 -5.79
CA GLU A 491 17.29 0.31 -6.09
C GLU A 491 18.69 0.72 -5.61
N LYS A 492 19.08 0.33 -4.40
CA LYS A 492 20.41 0.65 -3.84
C LYS A 492 21.58 0.10 -4.66
N TYR A 493 21.41 -1.05 -5.30
CA TYR A 493 22.47 -1.78 -6.02
C TYR A 493 22.17 -1.97 -7.51
N GLU A 494 21.33 -1.12 -8.11
CA GLU A 494 20.81 -1.30 -9.49
C GLU A 494 21.91 -1.59 -10.52
N ASP A 495 23.07 -0.91 -10.43
CA ASP A 495 24.18 -1.06 -11.38
C ASP A 495 25.00 -2.35 -11.20
N GLU A 496 24.90 -3.02 -10.05
CA GLU A 496 25.72 -4.20 -9.70
C GLU A 496 24.95 -5.52 -9.84
N ILE A 497 23.62 -5.47 -9.87
CA ILE A 497 22.77 -6.66 -9.83
C ILE A 497 22.42 -7.18 -11.21
N ASN A 498 22.10 -8.47 -11.28
CA ASN A 498 21.46 -9.02 -12.47
C ASN A 498 19.96 -8.71 -12.42
N PRO A 499 19.39 -8.02 -13.42
CA PRO A 499 17.99 -7.61 -13.38
C PRO A 499 17.01 -8.80 -13.37
N VAL A 500 17.39 -9.97 -13.90
CA VAL A 500 16.52 -11.16 -13.96
C VAL A 500 16.82 -12.23 -12.93
N ASP A 501 18.10 -12.42 -12.59
CA ASP A 501 18.53 -13.47 -11.69
C ASP A 501 18.48 -12.98 -10.24
N HIS A 502 17.29 -13.10 -9.64
CA HIS A 502 17.08 -12.73 -8.25
C HIS A 502 17.83 -13.62 -7.26
N ALA A 503 18.17 -14.86 -7.61
CA ALA A 503 18.95 -15.75 -6.75
C ALA A 503 20.40 -15.26 -6.59
N GLN A 504 21.06 -14.92 -7.71
CA GLN A 504 22.39 -14.29 -7.69
C GLN A 504 22.36 -12.95 -6.96
N THR A 505 21.32 -12.15 -7.20
CA THR A 505 21.12 -10.85 -6.56
C THR A 505 20.94 -10.98 -5.04
N GLY A 506 20.16 -11.97 -4.58
CA GLY A 506 19.96 -12.24 -3.16
C GLY A 506 21.26 -12.64 -2.45
N ALA A 507 22.10 -13.45 -3.10
CA ALA A 507 23.41 -13.80 -2.57
C ALA A 507 24.34 -12.58 -2.46
N LEU A 508 24.31 -11.67 -3.44
CA LEU A 508 25.05 -10.40 -3.39
C LEU A 508 24.58 -9.55 -2.20
N PHE A 509 23.27 -9.43 -1.98
CA PHE A 509 22.71 -8.65 -0.87
C PHE A 509 23.11 -9.22 0.49
N LEU A 510 23.05 -10.55 0.65
CA LEU A 510 23.52 -11.22 1.87
C LEU A 510 24.97 -10.86 2.21
N GLU A 511 25.83 -10.82 1.19
CA GLU A 511 27.24 -10.49 1.36
C GLU A 511 27.47 -9.00 1.65
N ARG A 512 26.91 -8.11 0.82
CA ARG A 512 27.11 -6.64 0.91
C ARG A 512 26.52 -6.05 2.19
N GLU A 513 25.32 -6.45 2.57
CA GLU A 513 24.64 -5.97 3.79
C GLU A 513 25.08 -6.74 5.05
N LYS A 514 25.99 -7.71 4.92
CA LYS A 514 26.49 -8.54 6.03
C LYS A 514 25.35 -9.17 6.85
N ILE A 515 24.24 -9.51 6.17
CA ILE A 515 23.02 -10.06 6.79
C ILE A 515 23.33 -11.26 7.68
N PRO A 516 24.14 -12.25 7.24
CA PRO A 516 24.41 -13.43 8.05
C PRO A 516 25.11 -13.14 9.39
N LEU A 517 25.89 -12.05 9.49
CA LEU A 517 26.54 -11.65 10.74
C LEU A 517 25.53 -11.17 11.78
N ARG A 518 24.44 -10.52 11.34
CA ARG A 518 23.36 -10.06 12.23
C ARG A 518 22.61 -11.22 12.89
N TYR A 519 22.68 -12.41 12.30
CA TYR A 519 22.06 -13.65 12.79
C TYR A 519 23.08 -14.62 13.40
N GLY A 520 24.26 -14.12 13.82
CA GLY A 520 25.24 -14.90 14.57
C GLY A 520 25.92 -16.01 13.77
N MET A 521 25.90 -15.97 12.44
CA MET A 521 26.44 -17.07 11.64
C MET A 521 27.98 -17.08 11.58
N GLU A 522 28.55 -18.25 11.85
CA GLU A 522 29.98 -18.50 11.69
C GLU A 522 30.43 -18.44 10.22
N LYS A 523 31.72 -18.22 9.97
CA LYS A 523 32.26 -18.03 8.60
C LYS A 523 31.85 -19.13 7.62
N ARG A 524 31.96 -20.40 8.00
CA ARG A 524 31.64 -21.53 7.12
C ARG A 524 30.14 -21.64 6.81
N ALA A 525 29.29 -21.40 7.81
CA ALA A 525 27.84 -21.37 7.60
C ALA A 525 27.44 -20.21 6.66
N ARG A 526 28.13 -19.06 6.75
CA ARG A 526 27.92 -17.93 5.82
C ARG A 526 28.25 -18.29 4.38
N GLU A 527 29.39 -18.94 4.15
CA GLU A 527 29.79 -19.40 2.81
C GLU A 527 28.76 -20.37 2.21
N TYR A 528 28.26 -21.33 3.01
CA TYR A 528 27.20 -22.22 2.56
C TYR A 528 25.87 -21.50 2.30
N LEU A 529 25.47 -20.53 3.14
CA LEU A 529 24.24 -19.78 2.94
C LEU A 529 24.27 -18.99 1.62
N LEU A 530 25.40 -18.33 1.32
CA LEU A 530 25.57 -17.60 0.06
C LEU A 530 25.39 -18.53 -1.15
N LEU A 531 25.95 -19.73 -1.11
CA LEU A 531 25.82 -20.71 -2.20
C LEU A 531 24.39 -21.25 -2.31
N LEU A 532 23.75 -21.58 -1.19
CA LEU A 532 22.38 -22.09 -1.18
C LEU A 532 21.37 -21.05 -1.71
N VAL A 533 21.52 -19.77 -1.32
CA VAL A 533 20.67 -18.69 -1.85
C VAL A 533 20.98 -18.42 -3.32
N ARG A 534 22.25 -18.44 -3.73
CA ARG A 534 22.65 -18.23 -5.12
C ARG A 534 22.02 -19.22 -6.10
N TYR A 535 21.82 -20.46 -5.67
CA TYR A 535 21.35 -21.55 -6.54
C TYR A 535 19.97 -22.09 -6.15
N HIS A 536 19.21 -21.41 -5.28
CA HIS A 536 17.99 -22.00 -4.71
C HIS A 536 16.91 -22.37 -5.77
N ASP A 537 16.81 -21.62 -6.86
CA ASP A 537 15.86 -21.81 -7.97
C ASP A 537 16.48 -22.52 -9.19
N PHE A 538 17.72 -22.99 -9.10
CA PHE A 538 18.46 -23.50 -10.25
C PHE A 538 17.82 -24.74 -10.89
N LEU A 539 17.43 -25.73 -10.08
CA LEU A 539 16.70 -26.91 -10.59
C LEU A 539 15.35 -26.51 -11.19
N HIS A 540 14.77 -25.39 -10.75
CA HIS A 540 13.52 -24.89 -11.29
C HIS A 540 13.64 -24.40 -12.71
N HIS A 541 14.65 -23.57 -12.94
CA HIS A 541 14.99 -23.14 -14.28
C HIS A 541 15.34 -24.33 -15.20
N MET A 542 16.01 -25.37 -14.69
CA MET A 542 16.29 -26.57 -15.48
C MET A 542 15.03 -27.36 -15.87
N ILE A 543 14.09 -27.56 -14.95
CA ILE A 543 12.83 -28.29 -15.23
C ILE A 543 11.99 -27.55 -16.28
N ARG A 544 11.99 -26.21 -16.23
CA ARG A 544 11.29 -25.34 -17.20
C ARG A 544 12.01 -25.22 -18.54
N GLY A 545 13.21 -25.81 -18.68
CA GLY A 545 14.04 -25.65 -19.87
C GLY A 545 14.62 -24.23 -20.03
N GLU A 546 14.47 -23.39 -19.01
CA GLU A 546 15.06 -22.06 -18.93
C GLU A 546 16.59 -22.17 -18.93
N PHE A 547 17.12 -23.14 -18.16
CA PHE A 547 18.56 -23.51 -18.15
C PHE A 547 18.78 -24.85 -18.86
N SER A 548 19.95 -25.02 -19.46
CA SER A 548 20.35 -26.32 -20.01
C SER A 548 20.75 -27.29 -18.90
N LEU A 549 20.71 -28.61 -19.15
CA LEU A 549 21.25 -29.58 -18.21
C LEU A 549 22.76 -29.38 -17.98
N TYR A 550 23.48 -28.78 -18.94
CA TYR A 550 24.89 -28.40 -18.78
C TYR A 550 25.12 -27.43 -17.62
N ALA A 551 24.12 -26.62 -17.25
CA ALA A 551 24.23 -25.67 -16.16
C ALA A 551 24.53 -26.36 -14.82
N ILE A 552 24.10 -27.61 -14.62
CA ILE A 552 24.33 -28.34 -13.35
C ILE A 552 25.81 -28.47 -12.98
N GLN A 553 26.71 -28.35 -13.96
CA GLN A 553 28.14 -28.39 -13.73
C GLN A 553 28.59 -27.29 -12.77
N GLU A 554 27.95 -26.11 -12.78
CA GLU A 554 28.25 -25.01 -11.84
C GLU A 554 28.09 -25.40 -10.37
N VAL A 555 27.19 -26.34 -10.07
CA VAL A 555 26.97 -26.85 -8.71
C VAL A 555 27.83 -28.09 -8.44
N ILE A 556 28.03 -28.94 -9.44
CA ILE A 556 28.86 -30.15 -9.32
C ILE A 556 30.34 -29.80 -9.10
N ASP A 557 30.83 -28.72 -9.70
CA ASP A 557 32.23 -28.28 -9.62
C ASP A 557 32.69 -27.90 -8.21
N PHE A 558 31.78 -27.63 -7.27
CA PHE A 558 32.14 -27.46 -5.86
C PHE A 558 32.67 -28.75 -5.22
N GLY A 559 32.33 -29.93 -5.77
CA GLY A 559 32.82 -31.24 -5.30
C GLY A 559 32.33 -31.68 -3.91
N ASP A 560 31.55 -30.86 -3.21
CA ASP A 560 30.98 -31.16 -1.89
C ASP A 560 29.60 -31.85 -2.05
N ARG A 561 29.54 -33.14 -1.68
CA ARG A 561 28.33 -33.97 -1.79
C ARG A 561 27.24 -33.53 -0.81
N ASP A 562 27.61 -33.09 0.39
CA ASP A 562 26.63 -32.66 1.38
C ASP A 562 26.01 -31.33 0.93
N LEU A 563 26.82 -30.42 0.39
CA LEU A 563 26.32 -29.18 -0.20
C LEU A 563 25.37 -29.43 -1.38
N PHE A 564 25.70 -30.38 -2.27
CA PHE A 564 24.80 -30.73 -3.37
C PHE A 564 23.48 -31.31 -2.87
N ASP A 565 23.51 -32.15 -1.83
CA ASP A 565 22.30 -32.68 -1.20
C ASP A 565 21.45 -31.58 -0.54
N ALA A 566 22.08 -30.61 0.12
CA ALA A 566 21.39 -29.45 0.67
C ALA A 566 20.75 -28.57 -0.42
N PHE A 567 21.47 -28.33 -1.52
CA PHE A 567 20.95 -27.66 -2.73
C PHE A 567 19.74 -28.41 -3.30
N PHE A 568 19.87 -29.72 -3.49
CA PHE A 568 18.81 -30.57 -4.04
C PHE A 568 17.54 -30.49 -3.18
N ILE A 569 17.69 -30.62 -1.86
CA ILE A 569 16.57 -30.53 -0.92
C ILE A 569 15.95 -29.13 -0.93
N SER A 570 16.78 -28.08 -0.89
CA SER A 570 16.31 -26.69 -0.88
C SER A 570 15.43 -26.40 -2.10
N SER A 571 15.91 -26.72 -3.30
CA SER A 571 15.14 -26.57 -4.53
C SER A 571 13.90 -27.46 -4.57
N PHE A 572 13.98 -28.71 -4.11
CA PHE A 572 12.85 -29.64 -4.08
C PHE A 572 11.72 -29.13 -3.18
N ILE A 573 12.06 -28.70 -1.96
CA ILE A 573 11.11 -28.13 -1.00
C ILE A 573 10.53 -26.82 -1.52
N MET A 574 11.37 -25.95 -2.10
CA MET A 574 10.91 -24.68 -2.69
C MET A 574 9.80 -24.92 -3.72
N PHE A 575 10.00 -25.86 -4.63
CA PHE A 575 9.01 -26.23 -5.64
C PHE A 575 7.72 -26.78 -5.04
N SER A 576 7.84 -27.74 -4.12
CA SER A 576 6.68 -28.35 -3.47
C SER A 576 5.91 -27.29 -2.67
N GLY A 577 6.63 -26.33 -2.07
CA GLY A 577 6.06 -25.18 -1.36
C GLY A 577 5.36 -24.17 -2.27
N MET A 578 5.71 -24.07 -3.56
CA MET A 578 5.00 -23.20 -4.51
C MET A 578 3.58 -23.70 -4.75
N ARG A 579 3.43 -24.96 -5.17
CA ARG A 579 2.15 -25.64 -5.38
C ARG A 579 2.34 -27.17 -5.35
N GLU A 580 1.36 -27.88 -4.78
CA GLU A 580 1.40 -29.35 -4.67
C GLU A 580 1.40 -30.09 -6.01
N ASP A 581 0.88 -29.48 -7.09
CA ASP A 581 0.81 -30.12 -8.40
C ASP A 581 2.08 -29.95 -9.26
N LEU A 582 3.12 -29.27 -8.74
CA LEU A 582 4.36 -29.05 -9.49
C LEU A 582 5.33 -30.21 -9.42
N ILE A 583 5.42 -30.87 -8.26
CA ILE A 583 6.25 -32.07 -8.06
C ILE A 583 5.34 -33.22 -7.67
N LEU A 584 4.97 -34.00 -8.69
CA LEU A 584 4.27 -35.28 -8.55
C LEU A 584 5.28 -36.42 -8.67
N GLU A 585 4.84 -37.64 -8.35
CA GLU A 585 5.67 -38.85 -8.27
C GLU A 585 6.66 -39.03 -9.44
N ASP A 586 6.19 -38.83 -10.68
CA ASP A 586 6.98 -39.05 -11.89
C ASP A 586 8.13 -38.03 -12.03
N LEU A 587 7.88 -36.76 -11.73
CA LEU A 587 8.90 -35.72 -11.80
C LEU A 587 9.90 -35.87 -10.65
N ALA A 588 9.42 -36.20 -9.45
CA ALA A 588 10.29 -36.48 -8.31
C ALA A 588 11.26 -37.63 -8.61
N THR A 589 10.77 -38.70 -9.26
CA THR A 589 11.61 -39.82 -9.70
C THR A 589 12.76 -39.35 -10.61
N ARG A 590 12.46 -38.47 -11.58
CA ARG A 590 13.49 -37.89 -12.47
C ARG A 590 14.50 -37.05 -11.69
N LEU A 591 14.06 -36.29 -10.68
CA LEU A 591 14.94 -35.48 -9.84
C LEU A 591 15.87 -36.34 -8.97
N PHE A 592 15.37 -37.42 -8.36
CA PHE A 592 16.23 -38.37 -7.63
C PHE A 592 17.25 -39.07 -8.53
N GLN A 593 16.89 -39.36 -9.78
CA GLN A 593 17.82 -39.89 -10.78
C GLN A 593 18.91 -38.86 -11.14
N LEU A 594 18.55 -37.58 -11.29
CA LEU A 594 19.51 -36.49 -11.51
C LEU A 594 20.48 -36.35 -10.34
N ARG A 595 19.97 -36.41 -9.09
CA ARG A 595 20.81 -36.41 -7.89
C ARG A 595 21.79 -37.57 -7.88
N SER A 596 21.29 -38.78 -8.08
CA SER A 596 22.10 -40.01 -8.11
C SER A 596 23.16 -39.96 -9.20
N PHE A 597 22.84 -39.35 -10.34
CA PHE A 597 23.78 -39.12 -11.43
C PHE A 597 24.85 -38.09 -11.07
N SER A 598 24.48 -36.95 -10.49
CA SER A 598 25.41 -35.90 -10.06
C SER A 598 26.41 -36.43 -9.04
N HIS A 599 25.97 -37.28 -8.11
CA HIS A 599 26.86 -37.99 -7.17
C HIS A 599 27.85 -38.95 -7.84
N ARG A 600 27.49 -39.54 -8.99
CA ARG A 600 28.42 -40.37 -9.75
C ARG A 600 29.46 -39.53 -10.48
N ILE A 601 29.09 -38.34 -10.97
CA ILE A 601 30.03 -37.39 -11.57
C ILE A 601 31.04 -36.91 -10.53
N MET A 602 30.59 -36.45 -9.36
CA MET A 602 31.50 -36.00 -8.28
C MET A 602 32.43 -37.12 -7.78
N LYS A 603 32.02 -38.39 -7.91
CA LYS A 603 32.85 -39.57 -7.59
C LYS A 603 33.78 -39.98 -8.74
N GLY A 604 33.80 -39.25 -9.85
CA GLY A 604 34.60 -39.56 -11.03
C GLY A 604 34.19 -40.84 -11.78
N LYS A 605 32.97 -41.36 -11.54
CA LYS A 605 32.50 -42.64 -12.15
C LYS A 605 31.99 -42.48 -13.58
N THR A 606 31.67 -41.25 -13.99
CA THR A 606 31.07 -40.89 -15.29
C THR A 606 31.22 -39.38 -15.46
N THR A 607 31.15 -38.88 -16.69
CA THR A 607 31.09 -37.43 -16.97
C THR A 607 29.69 -37.00 -17.41
N LEU A 608 29.43 -35.69 -17.42
CA LEU A 608 28.19 -35.14 -17.96
C LEU A 608 28.10 -35.39 -19.47
N GLU A 609 29.24 -35.25 -20.16
CA GLU A 609 29.42 -35.48 -21.58
C GLU A 609 29.09 -36.92 -21.97
N ASP A 610 29.60 -37.91 -21.24
CA ASP A 610 29.33 -39.34 -21.52
C ASP A 610 27.83 -39.66 -21.42
N ARG A 611 27.18 -39.12 -20.38
CA ARG A 611 25.75 -39.32 -20.17
C ARG A 611 24.92 -38.69 -21.28
N LEU A 612 25.25 -37.45 -21.64
CA LEU A 612 24.56 -36.71 -22.68
C LEU A 612 24.79 -37.32 -24.05
N ALA A 613 26.01 -37.78 -24.37
CA ALA A 613 26.30 -38.53 -25.59
C ALA A 613 25.39 -39.76 -25.71
N GLY A 614 25.25 -40.56 -24.65
CA GLY A 614 24.32 -41.70 -24.64
C GLY A 614 22.83 -41.33 -24.76
N VAL A 615 22.44 -40.13 -24.31
CA VAL A 615 21.08 -39.59 -24.53
C VAL A 615 20.91 -39.16 -25.99
N TYR A 616 21.90 -38.44 -26.55
CA TYR A 616 21.90 -37.98 -27.93
C TYR A 616 21.86 -39.15 -28.91
N THR A 617 22.72 -40.16 -28.76
CA THR A 617 22.73 -41.33 -29.65
C THR A 617 21.37 -42.03 -29.68
N ARG A 618 20.71 -42.23 -28.53
CA ARG A 618 19.38 -42.86 -28.47
C ARG A 618 18.31 -42.03 -29.18
N ARG A 619 18.32 -40.70 -28.98
CA ARG A 619 17.37 -39.78 -29.62
C ARG A 619 17.61 -39.65 -31.12
N GLY A 620 18.87 -39.58 -31.54
CA GLY A 620 19.25 -39.53 -32.95
C GLY A 620 18.86 -40.79 -33.70
N ARG A 621 19.02 -41.97 -33.09
CA ARG A 621 18.53 -43.23 -33.71
C ARG A 621 17.02 -43.20 -33.94
N LEU A 622 16.25 -42.74 -32.95
CA LEU A 622 14.80 -42.58 -33.11
C LEU A 622 14.44 -41.57 -34.21
N TYR A 623 15.20 -40.48 -34.33
CA TYR A 623 15.00 -39.49 -35.40
C TYR A 623 15.17 -40.11 -36.79
N TYR A 624 16.28 -40.82 -37.04
CA TYR A 624 16.50 -41.45 -38.35
C TYR A 624 15.54 -42.62 -38.61
N ALA A 625 15.11 -43.34 -37.57
CA ALA A 625 14.05 -44.34 -37.70
C ALA A 625 12.74 -43.70 -38.22
N LEU A 626 12.40 -42.49 -37.75
CA LEU A 626 11.26 -41.73 -38.25
C LEU A 626 11.46 -41.25 -39.69
N GLU A 627 12.63 -40.71 -40.03
CA GLU A 627 12.92 -40.30 -41.42
C GLU A 627 12.82 -41.49 -42.39
N GLU A 628 13.33 -42.66 -42.02
CA GLU A 628 13.21 -43.86 -42.84
C GLU A 628 11.76 -44.33 -42.96
N TYR A 629 10.98 -44.24 -41.88
CA TYR A 629 9.55 -44.53 -41.89
C TYR A 629 8.78 -43.59 -42.82
N ASP A 630 9.08 -42.29 -42.81
CA ASP A 630 8.43 -41.32 -43.69
C ASP A 630 8.77 -41.57 -45.17
N GLN A 631 9.96 -42.09 -45.46
CA GLN A 631 10.40 -42.42 -46.83
C GLN A 631 9.89 -43.76 -47.34
N ARG A 632 9.90 -44.81 -46.50
CA ARG A 632 9.68 -46.21 -46.90
C ARG A 632 8.41 -46.83 -46.33
N GLY A 633 7.77 -46.19 -45.37
CA GLY A 633 6.64 -46.73 -44.63
C GLY A 633 7.05 -47.84 -43.64
N LEU A 634 6.04 -48.53 -43.12
CA LEU A 634 6.23 -49.65 -42.19
C LEU A 634 6.63 -50.93 -42.95
N PRO A 635 7.67 -51.68 -42.53
CA PRO A 635 8.00 -52.97 -43.11
C PRO A 635 6.84 -53.98 -43.01
N GLU A 636 6.74 -54.89 -43.98
CA GLU A 636 5.74 -55.97 -43.96
C GLU A 636 5.90 -56.84 -42.72
N ASN A 637 4.79 -57.17 -42.04
CA ASN A 637 4.72 -57.99 -40.82
C ASN A 637 5.37 -57.40 -39.56
N MET A 638 5.51 -56.08 -39.47
CA MET A 638 6.03 -55.40 -38.28
C MET A 638 5.00 -54.41 -37.73
N THR A 639 4.82 -54.32 -36.42
CA THR A 639 4.01 -53.24 -35.82
C THR A 639 4.81 -51.94 -35.69
N PRO A 640 4.18 -50.75 -35.64
CA PRO A 640 4.92 -49.49 -35.52
C PRO A 640 5.78 -49.37 -34.26
N VAL A 641 5.38 -50.02 -33.16
CA VAL A 641 6.16 -50.06 -31.91
C VAL A 641 7.40 -50.95 -32.08
N GLU A 642 7.22 -52.15 -32.62
CA GLU A 642 8.33 -53.07 -32.89
C GLU A 642 9.32 -52.46 -33.87
N TYR A 643 8.85 -51.69 -34.85
CA TYR A 643 9.71 -50.96 -35.77
C TYR A 643 10.66 -50.00 -35.03
N LEU A 644 10.13 -49.09 -34.20
CA LEU A 644 10.97 -48.13 -33.49
C LEU A 644 11.93 -48.79 -32.48
N GLU A 645 11.53 -49.90 -31.85
CA GLU A 645 12.36 -50.62 -30.87
C GLU A 645 13.44 -51.50 -31.50
N SER A 646 13.15 -52.09 -32.66
CA SER A 646 14.04 -53.03 -33.34
C SER A 646 14.96 -52.35 -34.38
N TRP A 647 14.78 -51.05 -34.65
CA TRP A 647 15.59 -50.31 -35.61
C TRP A 647 17.06 -50.23 -35.15
N LYS A 648 17.95 -50.90 -35.89
CA LYS A 648 19.38 -51.03 -35.55
C LYS A 648 20.28 -49.97 -36.19
N GLY A 649 19.71 -49.03 -36.95
CA GLY A 649 20.46 -48.05 -37.71
C GLY A 649 20.89 -48.53 -39.09
N GLY A 650 20.98 -47.61 -40.05
CA GLY A 650 21.69 -47.84 -41.31
C GLY A 650 23.22 -47.77 -41.13
N GLU A 651 23.99 -47.99 -42.21
CA GLU A 651 25.44 -47.77 -42.28
C GLU A 651 25.81 -46.27 -42.15
N LEU A 652 25.38 -45.62 -41.08
CA LEU A 652 25.68 -44.23 -40.76
C LEU A 652 26.70 -44.18 -39.62
N GLU A 653 27.63 -43.23 -39.71
CA GLU A 653 28.61 -42.96 -38.66
C GLU A 653 27.93 -42.52 -37.35
N GLU A 654 28.47 -42.97 -36.22
CA GLU A 654 27.91 -42.69 -34.88
C GLU A 654 27.77 -41.18 -34.60
N GLU A 655 28.67 -40.37 -35.15
CA GLU A 655 28.63 -38.90 -35.07
C GLU A 655 27.34 -38.30 -35.64
N ARG A 656 26.77 -38.88 -36.70
CA ARG A 656 25.52 -38.41 -37.30
C ARG A 656 24.33 -38.63 -36.35
N TYR A 657 24.31 -39.76 -35.62
CA TYR A 657 23.31 -40.02 -34.59
C TYR A 657 23.43 -39.02 -33.44
N VAL A 658 24.65 -38.74 -32.97
CA VAL A 658 24.87 -37.75 -31.90
C VAL A 658 24.40 -36.37 -32.35
N ARG A 659 24.72 -35.93 -33.57
CA ARG A 659 24.32 -34.61 -34.09
C ARG A 659 22.81 -34.44 -34.17
N ALA A 660 22.10 -35.41 -34.75
CA ALA A 660 20.63 -35.39 -34.79
C ALA A 660 20.02 -35.44 -33.36
N GLY A 661 20.61 -36.25 -32.49
CA GLY A 661 20.21 -36.35 -31.09
C GLY A 661 20.32 -35.05 -30.30
N ARG A 662 21.36 -34.25 -30.56
CA ARG A 662 21.52 -32.91 -29.97
C ARG A 662 20.38 -31.98 -30.39
N MET A 663 19.99 -32.00 -31.66
CA MET A 663 18.87 -31.21 -32.16
C MET A 663 17.54 -31.63 -31.55
N VAL A 664 17.29 -32.93 -31.44
CA VAL A 664 16.10 -33.46 -30.74
C VAL A 664 16.10 -33.03 -29.27
N TYR A 665 17.26 -33.04 -28.61
CA TYR A 665 17.38 -32.59 -27.22
C TYR A 665 17.05 -31.11 -27.05
N ALA A 666 17.55 -30.25 -27.93
CA ALA A 666 17.20 -28.83 -27.94
C ALA A 666 15.71 -28.60 -28.22
N MET A 667 15.09 -29.40 -29.08
CA MET A 667 13.65 -29.31 -29.35
C MET A 667 12.83 -29.66 -28.11
N GLU A 668 13.20 -30.69 -27.35
CA GLU A 668 12.53 -30.98 -26.09
C GLU A 668 12.68 -29.86 -25.05
N ARG A 669 13.79 -29.11 -25.07
CA ARG A 669 13.94 -27.90 -24.24
C ARG A 669 12.87 -26.86 -24.59
N ILE A 670 12.51 -26.71 -25.88
CA ILE A 670 11.38 -25.84 -26.31
C ILE A 670 10.04 -26.36 -25.76
N PHE A 671 9.84 -27.67 -25.67
CA PHE A 671 8.64 -28.22 -25.02
C PHE A 671 8.57 -27.79 -23.56
N ARG A 672 9.69 -27.89 -22.83
CA ARG A 672 9.77 -27.46 -21.42
C ARG A 672 9.51 -25.96 -21.27
N LEU A 673 10.06 -25.13 -22.15
CA LEU A 673 9.82 -23.68 -22.20
C LEU A 673 8.35 -23.31 -22.44
N ARG A 674 7.55 -24.21 -23.03
CA ARG A 674 6.09 -24.04 -23.20
C ARG A 674 5.26 -24.54 -22.02
N GLY A 675 5.89 -25.22 -21.04
CA GLY A 675 5.23 -25.81 -19.89
C GLY A 675 4.89 -27.30 -20.05
N ILE A 676 5.33 -27.96 -21.13
CA ILE A 676 5.14 -29.40 -21.34
C ILE A 676 6.22 -30.13 -20.54
N ARG A 677 5.88 -30.92 -19.52
CA ARG A 677 6.86 -31.46 -18.54
C ARG A 677 7.14 -32.96 -18.69
N TYR A 678 6.15 -33.74 -19.13
CA TYR A 678 6.23 -35.20 -19.05
C TYR A 678 6.57 -35.84 -20.38
N VAL A 679 6.05 -35.29 -21.47
CA VAL A 679 6.27 -35.77 -22.84
C VAL A 679 7.71 -35.56 -23.28
N GLU A 680 8.26 -36.58 -23.95
CA GLU A 680 9.59 -36.59 -24.57
C GLU A 680 9.48 -36.99 -26.05
N PHE A 681 10.56 -36.83 -26.81
CA PHE A 681 10.60 -37.17 -28.23
C PHE A 681 10.21 -38.63 -28.54
N PRO A 682 10.56 -39.65 -27.74
CA PRO A 682 10.09 -41.01 -27.98
C PRO A 682 8.56 -41.11 -28.00
N ASP A 683 7.85 -40.33 -27.17
CA ASP A 683 6.38 -40.32 -27.13
C ASP A 683 5.82 -39.72 -28.43
N LEU A 684 6.42 -38.62 -28.89
CA LEU A 684 6.09 -37.98 -30.16
C LEU A 684 6.40 -38.89 -31.37
N ALA A 685 7.53 -39.59 -31.35
CA ALA A 685 7.91 -40.55 -32.39
C ALA A 685 6.88 -41.67 -32.53
N ASN A 686 6.42 -42.23 -31.41
CA ASN A 686 5.36 -43.23 -31.41
C ASN A 686 4.05 -42.68 -32.00
N LEU A 687 3.69 -41.43 -31.68
CA LEU A 687 2.51 -40.78 -32.28
C LEU A 687 2.64 -40.64 -33.80
N LEU A 688 3.80 -40.21 -34.30
CA LEU A 688 4.07 -39.98 -35.72
C LEU A 688 3.97 -41.27 -36.56
N VAL A 689 4.45 -42.40 -36.03
CA VAL A 689 4.29 -43.72 -36.67
C VAL A 689 2.92 -44.37 -36.41
N LYS A 690 1.95 -43.58 -35.89
CA LYS A 690 0.55 -43.96 -35.67
C LYS A 690 0.33 -45.05 -34.61
N VAL A 691 1.18 -45.12 -33.59
CA VAL A 691 0.90 -45.95 -32.39
C VAL A 691 -0.32 -45.38 -31.66
N PRO A 692 -1.29 -46.22 -31.24
CA PRO A 692 -2.43 -45.75 -30.47
C PRO A 692 -2.02 -45.02 -29.18
N LEU A 693 -2.54 -43.81 -28.95
CA LEU A 693 -2.22 -42.95 -27.79
C LEU A 693 -2.31 -43.67 -26.44
N LYS A 694 -3.38 -44.46 -26.25
CA LYS A 694 -3.57 -45.27 -25.03
C LYS A 694 -2.44 -46.27 -24.78
N PHE A 695 -1.84 -46.79 -25.85
CA PHE A 695 -0.69 -47.69 -25.74
C PHE A 695 0.58 -46.91 -25.34
N ILE A 696 0.83 -45.75 -25.96
CA ILE A 696 1.95 -44.87 -25.62
C ILE A 696 1.90 -44.51 -24.13
N TYR A 697 0.73 -44.05 -23.66
CA TYR A 697 0.52 -43.71 -22.25
C TYR A 697 0.77 -44.90 -21.30
N LYS A 698 0.19 -46.07 -21.59
CA LYS A 698 0.40 -47.28 -20.77
C LYS A 698 1.87 -47.68 -20.68
N LYS A 699 2.61 -47.56 -21.79
CA LYS A 699 4.04 -47.88 -21.84
C LYS A 699 4.87 -46.97 -20.92
N ARG A 700 4.46 -45.71 -20.73
CA ARG A 700 5.15 -44.77 -19.83
C ARG A 700 4.92 -45.09 -18.35
N SER A 701 3.80 -45.74 -18.02
CA SER A 701 3.47 -46.14 -16.65
C SER A 701 3.53 -44.97 -15.66
N TYR A 702 2.93 -43.83 -16.04
CA TYR A 702 2.85 -42.65 -15.16
C TYR A 702 1.93 -42.91 -13.96
N TYR A 703 2.33 -42.39 -12.82
CA TYR A 703 1.58 -42.48 -11.56
C TYR A 703 1.01 -41.13 -11.11
N GLY A 704 1.66 -40.02 -11.48
CA GLY A 704 1.28 -38.67 -11.07
C GLY A 704 0.34 -37.96 -12.03
N ILE A 705 0.33 -38.31 -13.32
CA ILE A 705 -0.50 -37.66 -14.35
C ILE A 705 -1.42 -38.64 -15.06
N GLY A 706 -2.62 -38.18 -15.40
CA GLY A 706 -3.63 -38.97 -16.10
C GLY A 706 -3.48 -38.96 -17.62
N TYR A 707 -4.27 -39.82 -18.28
CA TYR A 707 -4.29 -39.92 -19.75
C TYR A 707 -4.63 -38.59 -20.43
N SER A 708 -5.57 -37.81 -19.89
CA SER A 708 -6.01 -36.53 -20.46
C SER A 708 -4.90 -35.47 -20.48
N THR A 709 -4.16 -35.35 -19.37
CA THR A 709 -3.01 -34.43 -19.27
C THR A 709 -1.90 -34.84 -20.23
N PHE A 710 -1.57 -36.14 -20.27
CA PHE A 710 -0.58 -36.67 -21.21
C PHE A 710 -0.98 -36.42 -22.68
N GLU A 711 -2.23 -36.69 -23.03
CA GLU A 711 -2.77 -36.49 -24.37
C GLU A 711 -2.66 -35.01 -24.80
N ARG A 712 -3.06 -34.08 -23.92
CA ARG A 712 -2.91 -32.64 -24.17
C ARG A 712 -1.44 -32.26 -24.42
N GLU A 713 -0.55 -32.64 -23.51
CA GLU A 713 0.89 -32.34 -23.63
C GLU A 713 1.49 -32.89 -24.92
N LEU A 714 1.09 -34.11 -25.32
CA LEU A 714 1.62 -34.77 -26.50
C LEU A 714 1.17 -34.08 -27.79
N PHE A 715 -0.09 -33.62 -27.84
CA PHE A 715 -0.58 -32.83 -28.97
C PHE A 715 0.05 -31.44 -29.02
N GLU A 716 0.29 -30.79 -27.89
CA GLU A 716 1.03 -29.52 -27.86
C GLU A 716 2.47 -29.69 -28.35
N ALA A 717 3.17 -30.74 -27.91
CA ALA A 717 4.51 -31.08 -28.39
C ALA A 717 4.52 -31.33 -29.91
N HIS A 718 3.50 -32.04 -30.43
CA HIS A 718 3.35 -32.28 -31.86
C HIS A 718 3.14 -30.98 -32.65
N ARG A 719 2.37 -30.01 -32.13
CA ARG A 719 2.19 -28.70 -32.77
C ARG A 719 3.49 -27.89 -32.81
N ILE A 720 4.28 -27.90 -31.73
CA ILE A 720 5.61 -27.27 -31.70
C ILE A 720 6.53 -27.94 -32.73
N TYR A 721 6.55 -29.28 -32.78
CA TYR A 721 7.31 -30.03 -33.77
C TYR A 721 6.96 -29.61 -35.20
N ASN A 722 5.67 -29.59 -35.55
CA ASN A 722 5.24 -29.17 -36.88
C ASN A 722 5.61 -27.72 -37.18
N GLY A 723 5.47 -26.80 -36.20
CA GLY A 723 5.89 -25.41 -36.35
C GLY A 723 7.39 -25.27 -36.65
N LEU A 724 8.24 -26.09 -36.02
CA LEU A 724 9.66 -26.14 -36.32
C LEU A 724 9.95 -26.74 -37.71
N GLN A 725 9.20 -27.77 -38.13
CA GLN A 725 9.35 -28.39 -39.45
C GLN A 725 8.98 -27.45 -40.61
N MET A 726 8.10 -26.47 -40.37
CA MET A 726 7.72 -25.46 -41.36
C MET A 726 8.79 -24.36 -41.57
N LEU A 727 9.80 -24.27 -40.71
CA LEU A 727 10.89 -23.30 -40.87
C LEU A 727 11.92 -23.76 -41.89
N PRO A 728 12.61 -22.82 -42.57
CA PRO A 728 13.80 -23.15 -43.36
C PRO A 728 14.84 -23.89 -42.50
N GLU A 729 15.49 -24.91 -43.08
CA GLU A 729 16.40 -25.81 -42.36
C GLU A 729 17.50 -25.05 -41.60
N LEU A 730 18.11 -24.03 -42.22
CA LEU A 730 19.15 -23.20 -41.60
C LEU A 730 18.65 -22.48 -40.35
N VAL A 731 17.42 -21.94 -40.38
CA VAL A 731 16.80 -21.24 -39.25
C VAL A 731 16.48 -22.22 -38.13
N ARG A 732 15.90 -23.38 -38.47
CA ARG A 732 15.60 -24.44 -37.52
C ARG A 732 16.87 -24.93 -36.83
N HIS A 733 17.92 -25.22 -37.60
CA HIS A 733 19.20 -25.68 -37.05
C HIS A 733 19.83 -24.64 -36.14
N PHE A 734 19.78 -23.37 -36.53
CA PHE A 734 20.27 -22.27 -35.70
C PHE A 734 19.59 -22.20 -34.33
N ILE A 735 18.25 -22.25 -34.28
CA ILE A 735 17.50 -22.22 -33.02
C ILE A 735 17.92 -23.40 -32.15
N LEU A 736 17.92 -24.61 -32.71
CA LEU A 736 18.21 -25.82 -31.96
C LEU A 736 19.65 -25.85 -31.46
N GLU A 737 20.64 -25.49 -32.28
CA GLU A 737 22.05 -25.47 -31.88
C GLU A 737 22.30 -24.54 -30.69
N ARG A 738 21.67 -23.35 -30.68
CA ARG A 738 21.79 -22.39 -29.56
C ARG A 738 21.17 -22.87 -28.25
N LEU A 739 20.28 -23.85 -28.31
CA LEU A 739 19.56 -24.35 -27.14
C LEU A 739 20.16 -25.64 -26.56
N VAL A 740 21.14 -26.27 -27.24
CA VAL A 740 21.76 -27.51 -26.75
C VAL A 740 22.58 -27.26 -25.48
N THR A 741 23.53 -26.32 -25.54
CA THR A 741 24.46 -25.98 -24.46
C THR A 741 23.87 -24.89 -23.56
N ASP A 742 24.55 -24.58 -22.45
CA ASP A 742 24.18 -23.46 -21.58
C ASP A 742 24.74 -22.12 -22.08
N GLU A 743 24.67 -21.86 -23.39
CA GLU A 743 25.08 -20.56 -23.96
C GLU A 743 24.06 -19.45 -23.68
N VAL A 744 22.78 -19.83 -23.51
CA VAL A 744 21.67 -18.94 -23.23
C VAL A 744 20.83 -19.46 -22.08
N ARG A 745 20.44 -18.55 -21.18
CA ARG A 745 19.48 -18.78 -20.10
C ARG A 745 18.25 -17.94 -20.38
N ILE A 746 17.07 -18.55 -20.35
CA ILE A 746 15.82 -17.92 -20.79
C ILE A 746 14.93 -17.70 -19.59
N PHE A 747 14.46 -16.49 -19.33
CA PHE A 747 13.63 -16.19 -18.17
C PHE A 747 12.26 -15.67 -18.60
N GLY A 748 11.18 -16.24 -18.06
CA GLY A 748 9.81 -15.72 -18.24
C GLY A 748 9.14 -16.10 -19.56
N PHE A 749 9.77 -16.94 -20.38
CA PHE A 749 9.27 -17.27 -21.72
C PHE A 749 7.98 -18.09 -21.68
N GLU A 750 7.81 -18.98 -20.70
CA GLU A 750 6.56 -19.73 -20.51
C GLU A 750 5.37 -18.78 -20.26
N ASN A 751 5.60 -17.74 -19.46
CA ASN A 751 4.62 -16.74 -19.05
C ASN A 751 4.08 -15.96 -20.25
N VAL A 752 4.97 -15.56 -21.16
CA VAL A 752 4.61 -14.92 -22.43
C VAL A 752 4.01 -15.92 -23.41
N GLY A 753 4.60 -17.12 -23.50
CA GLY A 753 4.28 -18.12 -24.51
C GLY A 753 2.88 -18.71 -24.43
N VAL A 754 2.23 -18.66 -23.27
CA VAL A 754 0.83 -19.08 -23.10
C VAL A 754 -0.13 -18.25 -23.98
N TYR A 755 0.19 -16.99 -24.23
CA TYR A 755 -0.63 -16.05 -24.98
C TYR A 755 -0.32 -16.02 -26.49
N LEU A 756 0.72 -16.72 -26.94
CA LEU A 756 1.17 -16.72 -28.33
C LEU A 756 0.72 -17.99 -29.05
N ASN A 757 0.40 -17.84 -30.34
CA ASN A 757 0.29 -19.00 -31.22
C ASN A 757 1.67 -19.64 -31.45
N TYR A 758 1.70 -20.92 -31.85
CA TYR A 758 2.94 -21.69 -31.94
C TYR A 758 3.98 -21.11 -32.92
N GLU A 759 3.52 -20.51 -34.02
CA GLU A 759 4.43 -19.87 -34.99
C GLU A 759 5.08 -18.62 -34.38
N ASN A 760 4.28 -17.74 -33.76
CA ASN A 760 4.74 -16.51 -33.13
C ASN A 760 5.63 -16.79 -31.91
N LEU A 761 5.35 -17.85 -31.15
CA LEU A 761 6.23 -18.34 -30.09
C LEU A 761 7.64 -18.64 -30.62
N ILE A 762 7.74 -19.41 -31.71
CA ILE A 762 9.02 -19.78 -32.31
C ILE A 762 9.70 -18.56 -32.93
N LYS A 763 8.96 -17.66 -33.58
CA LYS A 763 9.48 -16.38 -34.10
C LYS A 763 10.06 -15.51 -32.99
N LEU A 764 9.37 -15.37 -31.86
CA LEU A 764 9.84 -14.59 -30.72
C LEU A 764 11.15 -15.17 -30.16
N LEU A 765 11.21 -16.50 -30.01
CA LEU A 765 12.43 -17.20 -29.59
C LEU A 765 13.59 -16.97 -30.57
N LEU A 766 13.33 -17.07 -31.88
CA LEU A 766 14.32 -16.80 -32.92
C LEU A 766 14.86 -15.36 -32.82
N ILE A 767 13.99 -14.37 -32.66
CA ILE A 767 14.38 -12.96 -32.53
C ILE A 767 15.32 -12.78 -31.33
N ALA A 768 14.98 -13.35 -30.18
CA ALA A 768 15.80 -13.28 -28.97
C ALA A 768 17.17 -13.98 -29.15
N LEU A 769 17.20 -15.16 -29.77
CA LEU A 769 18.44 -15.90 -30.07
C LEU A 769 19.33 -15.18 -31.11
N LEU A 770 18.74 -14.49 -32.09
CA LEU A 770 19.49 -13.64 -33.01
C LEU A 770 20.06 -12.41 -32.28
N GLY A 771 19.27 -11.80 -31.40
CA GLY A 771 19.70 -10.68 -30.56
C GLY A 771 20.87 -11.05 -29.63
N SER A 772 20.89 -12.27 -29.09
CA SER A 772 21.96 -12.74 -28.20
C SER A 772 23.34 -12.82 -28.87
N GLN A 773 23.41 -12.92 -30.20
CA GLN A 773 24.67 -12.87 -30.94
C GLN A 773 25.39 -11.51 -30.84
N LYS A 774 24.70 -10.45 -30.39
CA LYS A 774 25.31 -9.12 -30.18
C LYS A 774 26.23 -9.06 -28.96
N PHE A 775 26.29 -10.11 -28.14
CA PHE A 775 27.22 -10.24 -27.03
C PHE A 775 28.49 -10.95 -27.51
N LYS A 776 29.66 -10.30 -27.37
CA LYS A 776 30.95 -10.87 -27.76
C LYS A 776 31.70 -11.40 -26.53
N GLY A 777 32.53 -12.43 -26.73
CA GLY A 777 33.76 -12.66 -25.96
C GLY A 777 33.66 -12.94 -24.46
N ASP A 778 32.75 -13.82 -24.01
CA ASP A 778 32.80 -14.32 -22.62
C ASP A 778 32.31 -15.78 -22.54
N GLN A 779 32.81 -16.54 -21.57
CA GLN A 779 32.40 -17.93 -21.30
C GLN A 779 31.05 -18.02 -20.58
N LYS A 780 30.54 -16.90 -20.04
CA LYS A 780 29.25 -16.85 -19.32
C LYS A 780 28.03 -16.82 -20.27
N PRO A 781 26.93 -17.49 -19.90
CA PRO A 781 25.69 -17.47 -20.67
C PRO A 781 25.14 -16.06 -20.86
N VAL A 782 24.38 -15.87 -21.94
CA VAL A 782 23.54 -14.67 -22.14
C VAL A 782 22.15 -14.92 -21.56
N CYS A 783 21.68 -14.01 -20.70
CA CYS A 783 20.33 -14.09 -20.14
C CYS A 783 19.33 -13.41 -21.09
N LEU A 784 18.31 -14.15 -21.54
CA LEU A 784 17.20 -13.65 -22.34
C LEU A 784 16.03 -13.36 -21.39
N ASN A 785 15.76 -12.09 -21.18
CA ASN A 785 14.74 -11.60 -20.25
C ASN A 785 13.42 -11.33 -20.99
N PHE A 786 12.38 -12.10 -20.66
CA PHE A 786 11.00 -11.85 -21.09
C PHE A 786 10.10 -11.38 -19.93
N LEU A 787 10.63 -11.17 -18.73
CA LEU A 787 9.86 -10.77 -17.55
C LEU A 787 9.20 -9.40 -17.76
N ASP A 788 9.90 -8.45 -18.37
CA ASP A 788 9.35 -7.11 -18.69
C ASP A 788 8.07 -7.26 -19.54
N MET A 789 8.12 -8.14 -20.55
CA MET A 789 6.98 -8.42 -21.42
C MET A 789 5.80 -9.11 -20.70
N THR A 790 6.03 -9.78 -19.57
CA THR A 790 4.95 -10.44 -18.82
C THR A 790 3.96 -9.46 -18.19
N GLU A 791 4.34 -8.20 -18.01
CA GLU A 791 3.48 -7.18 -17.40
C GLU A 791 2.40 -6.68 -18.36
N GLU A 792 2.68 -6.72 -19.67
CA GLU A 792 1.80 -6.20 -20.71
C GLU A 792 1.13 -7.31 -21.54
N ILE A 793 1.68 -8.53 -21.55
CA ILE A 793 1.23 -9.59 -22.45
C ILE A 793 -0.22 -10.00 -22.20
N ASP A 794 -0.70 -9.97 -20.96
CA ASP A 794 -2.07 -10.35 -20.61
C ASP A 794 -3.12 -9.40 -21.22
N LYS A 795 -2.81 -8.11 -21.29
CA LYS A 795 -3.66 -7.04 -21.86
C LYS A 795 -3.43 -6.82 -23.35
N ARG A 796 -2.21 -7.11 -23.85
CA ARG A 796 -1.77 -6.77 -25.21
C ARG A 796 -1.40 -7.97 -26.09
N TYR A 797 -1.80 -9.19 -25.72
CA TYR A 797 -1.46 -10.39 -26.50
C TYR A 797 -1.89 -10.33 -27.97
N GLU A 798 -3.00 -9.68 -28.30
CA GLU A 798 -3.49 -9.55 -29.69
C GLU A 798 -2.54 -8.69 -30.52
N ALA A 799 -2.13 -7.53 -29.97
CA ALA A 799 -1.19 -6.62 -30.61
C ALA A 799 0.20 -7.26 -30.79
N VAL A 800 0.63 -8.04 -29.80
CA VAL A 800 1.88 -8.82 -29.87
C VAL A 800 1.80 -9.89 -30.96
N ASN A 801 0.71 -10.67 -31.01
CA ASN A 801 0.52 -11.69 -32.03
C ASN A 801 0.43 -11.08 -33.44
N GLU A 802 -0.28 -9.98 -33.63
CA GLU A 802 -0.32 -9.30 -34.93
C GLU A 802 1.07 -8.81 -35.36
N THR A 803 1.80 -8.18 -34.43
CA THR A 803 3.16 -7.69 -34.68
C THR A 803 4.09 -8.82 -35.11
N LEU A 804 4.07 -9.96 -34.41
CA LEU A 804 4.89 -11.13 -34.75
C LEU A 804 4.44 -11.81 -36.06
N SER A 805 3.13 -11.85 -36.33
CA SER A 805 2.59 -12.45 -37.56
C SER A 805 3.03 -11.68 -38.81
N ASN A 806 3.14 -10.36 -38.70
CA ASN A 806 3.60 -9.48 -39.79
C ASN A 806 5.11 -9.55 -40.06
N ILE A 807 5.88 -10.26 -39.23
CA ILE A 807 7.32 -10.45 -39.42
C ILE A 807 7.58 -11.75 -40.20
N SER A 808 8.26 -11.61 -41.34
CA SER A 808 8.71 -12.74 -42.15
C SER A 808 10.02 -13.32 -41.60
N VAL A 809 10.06 -14.64 -41.41
CA VAL A 809 11.24 -15.37 -40.94
C VAL A 809 12.42 -15.25 -41.91
N GLU A 810 12.15 -15.34 -43.22
CA GLU A 810 13.17 -15.20 -44.27
C GLU A 810 13.82 -13.81 -44.21
N LYS A 811 13.00 -12.76 -44.08
CA LYS A 811 13.52 -11.38 -43.98
C LYS A 811 14.31 -11.14 -42.69
N LEU A 812 13.89 -11.73 -41.57
CA LEU A 812 14.66 -11.66 -40.31
C LEU A 812 16.03 -12.31 -40.45
N TRP A 813 16.09 -13.45 -41.14
CA TRP A 813 17.32 -14.23 -41.31
C TRP A 813 18.31 -13.55 -42.26
N ASP A 814 17.84 -13.06 -43.41
CA ASP A 814 18.71 -12.52 -44.46
C ASP A 814 19.12 -11.05 -44.21
N ASN A 815 18.37 -10.31 -43.37
CA ASN A 815 18.56 -8.87 -43.20
C ASN A 815 18.91 -8.45 -41.77
N THR A 816 20.20 -8.34 -41.48
CA THR A 816 20.71 -7.84 -40.19
C THR A 816 20.24 -6.42 -39.83
N TYR A 817 19.79 -5.61 -40.81
CA TYR A 817 19.19 -4.30 -40.55
C TYR A 817 17.85 -4.41 -39.82
N GLN A 818 17.02 -5.42 -40.11
CA GLN A 818 15.75 -5.63 -39.41
C GLN A 818 15.97 -5.99 -37.94
N LEU A 819 16.96 -6.83 -37.62
CA LEU A 819 17.31 -7.14 -36.24
C LEU A 819 17.78 -5.88 -35.47
N ASN A 820 18.57 -5.02 -36.12
CA ASN A 820 19.02 -3.75 -35.52
C ASN A 820 17.86 -2.76 -35.29
N HIS A 821 16.73 -2.91 -35.98
CA HIS A 821 15.56 -2.07 -35.78
C HIS A 821 14.96 -2.27 -34.39
N PHE A 822 14.87 -3.50 -33.89
CA PHE A 822 14.33 -3.78 -32.55
C PHE A 822 15.14 -3.12 -31.42
N PHE A 823 16.46 -2.96 -31.59
CA PHE A 823 17.31 -2.24 -30.63
C PHE A 823 17.14 -0.71 -30.67
N LYS A 824 16.57 -0.17 -31.76
CA LYS A 824 16.32 1.26 -31.95
C LYS A 824 14.83 1.63 -31.84
N ALA A 825 13.96 0.64 -31.87
CA ALA A 825 12.51 0.82 -31.85
C ALA A 825 12.07 1.44 -30.53
N LYS A 826 11.09 2.35 -30.61
CA LYS A 826 10.45 2.96 -29.45
C LYS A 826 9.06 2.38 -29.14
N THR A 827 8.49 1.62 -30.09
CA THR A 827 7.15 1.04 -30.04
C THR A 827 7.14 -0.30 -30.79
N GLY A 828 6.21 -1.18 -30.46
CA GLY A 828 6.17 -2.57 -30.91
C GLY A 828 7.13 -3.43 -30.09
N LEU A 829 7.70 -4.46 -30.71
CA LEU A 829 8.73 -5.27 -30.08
C LEU A 829 10.04 -4.49 -29.95
N VAL A 830 10.59 -4.42 -28.74
CA VAL A 830 11.81 -3.67 -28.42
C VAL A 830 12.82 -4.60 -27.74
N MET A 831 14.11 -4.38 -28.02
CA MET A 831 15.21 -5.06 -27.34
C MET A 831 16.13 -4.06 -26.63
N LYS A 832 16.44 -4.34 -25.36
CA LYS A 832 17.41 -3.58 -24.56
C LYS A 832 18.58 -4.47 -24.19
N LYS A 833 19.79 -3.92 -24.27
CA LYS A 833 21.03 -4.66 -24.02
C LYS A 833 21.71 -4.11 -22.78
N ASP A 834 21.90 -4.97 -21.79
CA ASP A 834 22.81 -4.74 -20.66
C ASP A 834 24.11 -5.52 -20.90
N ILE A 835 25.20 -4.80 -21.16
CA ILE A 835 26.50 -5.39 -21.48
C ILE A 835 27.20 -5.94 -20.24
N SER A 836 27.10 -5.26 -19.08
CA SER A 836 27.81 -5.65 -17.86
C SER A 836 27.24 -6.94 -17.29
N GLN A 837 25.91 -7.07 -17.28
CA GLN A 837 25.22 -8.26 -16.76
C GLN A 837 24.91 -9.32 -17.82
N ARG A 838 25.26 -9.05 -19.09
CA ARG A 838 24.97 -9.91 -20.26
C ARG A 838 23.49 -10.28 -20.39
N VAL A 839 22.61 -9.30 -20.17
CA VAL A 839 21.15 -9.47 -20.26
C VAL A 839 20.62 -8.82 -21.54
N LEU A 840 19.80 -9.57 -22.28
CA LEU A 840 18.98 -9.06 -23.37
C LEU A 840 17.52 -9.03 -22.89
N SER A 841 16.97 -7.85 -22.65
CA SER A 841 15.53 -7.70 -22.39
C SER A 841 14.76 -7.59 -23.68
N ILE A 842 13.68 -8.37 -23.77
CA ILE A 842 12.69 -8.35 -24.82
C ILE A 842 11.39 -7.84 -24.20
N ASP A 843 10.85 -6.78 -24.79
CA ASP A 843 9.71 -6.04 -24.28
C ASP A 843 8.76 -5.65 -25.41
N PHE A 844 7.51 -5.33 -25.08
CA PHE A 844 6.52 -4.82 -26.03
C PHE A 844 5.96 -3.48 -25.56
N VAL A 845 6.23 -2.43 -26.33
CA VAL A 845 5.76 -1.09 -26.04
C VAL A 845 4.61 -0.73 -26.99
N ASP A 846 3.42 -0.46 -26.47
CA ASP A 846 2.28 -0.08 -27.30
C ASP A 846 2.58 1.19 -28.14
N LYS A 847 1.99 1.28 -29.33
CA LYS A 847 2.03 2.49 -30.16
C LYS A 847 1.19 3.62 -29.57
N ILE A 848 0.21 3.28 -28.73
CA ILE A 848 -0.66 4.25 -28.06
C ILE A 848 0.08 4.84 -26.85
N ASN A 849 0.53 6.09 -26.97
CA ASN A 849 1.10 6.83 -25.85
C ASN A 849 -0.01 7.56 -25.07
N ILE A 850 -0.62 6.86 -24.11
CA ILE A 850 -1.70 7.42 -23.30
C ILE A 850 -1.21 8.58 -22.42
N SER A 851 0.00 8.48 -21.85
CA SER A 851 0.60 9.51 -21.01
C SER A 851 0.75 10.84 -21.74
N GLN A 852 1.13 10.81 -23.02
CA GLN A 852 1.21 12.02 -23.86
C GLN A 852 -0.17 12.61 -24.15
N LYS A 853 -1.18 11.78 -24.41
CA LYS A 853 -2.56 12.25 -24.62
C LYS A 853 -3.12 12.96 -23.39
N ILE A 854 -2.85 12.42 -22.20
CA ILE A 854 -3.18 13.00 -20.90
C ILE A 854 -2.42 14.32 -20.69
N SER A 855 -1.13 14.34 -20.96
CA SER A 855 -0.31 15.55 -20.81
C SER A 855 -0.77 16.72 -21.70
N TYR A 856 -1.15 16.46 -22.97
CA TYR A 856 -1.69 17.51 -23.84
C TYR A 856 -3.06 18.01 -23.36
N MET A 857 -3.91 17.11 -22.86
CA MET A 857 -5.21 17.48 -22.31
C MET A 857 -5.08 18.56 -21.24
N GLY A 858 -4.06 18.45 -20.38
CA GLY A 858 -3.72 19.43 -19.35
C GLY A 858 -3.33 20.83 -19.86
N THR A 859 -3.24 21.08 -21.17
CA THR A 859 -2.87 22.39 -21.73
C THR A 859 -4.05 23.19 -22.30
N ILE A 860 -5.23 22.57 -22.45
CA ILE A 860 -6.40 23.20 -23.09
C ILE A 860 -7.07 24.18 -22.13
N THR A 861 -7.44 25.38 -22.58
CA THR A 861 -8.02 26.45 -21.73
C THR A 861 -9.45 26.85 -22.13
N ASP A 862 -9.99 26.26 -23.19
CA ASP A 862 -11.38 26.46 -23.63
C ASP A 862 -12.20 25.18 -23.40
N VAL A 863 -13.40 25.35 -22.85
CA VAL A 863 -14.27 24.23 -22.42
C VAL A 863 -14.73 23.38 -23.61
N GLU A 864 -15.08 24.01 -24.73
CA GLU A 864 -15.51 23.30 -25.93
C GLU A 864 -14.34 22.58 -26.59
N GLN A 865 -13.16 23.19 -26.64
CA GLN A 865 -11.95 22.56 -27.13
C GLN A 865 -11.57 21.31 -26.31
N LEU A 866 -11.74 21.36 -24.98
CA LEU A 866 -11.44 20.24 -24.07
C LEU A 866 -12.38 19.05 -24.31
N LYS A 867 -13.69 19.29 -24.36
CA LYS A 867 -14.72 18.29 -24.69
C LYS A 867 -14.45 17.63 -26.04
N ASN A 868 -14.16 18.45 -27.06
CA ASN A 868 -13.87 17.96 -28.40
C ASN A 868 -12.62 17.08 -28.43
N TYR A 869 -11.55 17.45 -27.71
CA TYR A 869 -10.33 16.66 -27.63
C TYR A 869 -10.53 15.33 -26.89
N PHE A 870 -11.27 15.31 -25.78
CA PHE A 870 -11.61 14.09 -25.04
C PHE A 870 -12.40 13.11 -25.92
N HIS A 871 -13.49 13.55 -26.55
CA HIS A 871 -14.29 12.70 -27.43
C HIS A 871 -13.50 12.22 -28.65
N HIS A 872 -12.66 13.06 -29.24
CA HIS A 872 -11.75 12.66 -30.31
C HIS A 872 -10.79 11.56 -29.85
N SER A 873 -10.17 11.73 -28.68
CA SER A 873 -9.21 10.78 -28.12
C SER A 873 -9.85 9.45 -27.73
N LEU A 874 -11.05 9.46 -27.13
CA LEU A 874 -11.82 8.26 -26.81
C LEU A 874 -12.24 7.51 -28.08
N ARG A 875 -12.72 8.22 -29.10
CA ARG A 875 -13.01 7.61 -30.42
C ARG A 875 -11.75 7.04 -31.06
N SER A 876 -10.59 7.66 -30.88
CA SER A 876 -9.32 7.14 -31.38
C SER A 876 -8.90 5.85 -30.69
N LEU A 877 -9.16 5.70 -29.39
CA LEU A 877 -8.91 4.46 -28.64
C LEU A 877 -9.84 3.34 -29.11
N ARG A 878 -11.15 3.61 -29.20
CA ARG A 878 -12.16 2.66 -29.69
C ARG A 878 -12.01 2.23 -31.15
N LYS A 879 -11.25 2.99 -31.95
CA LYS A 879 -10.87 2.63 -33.32
C LYS A 879 -9.67 1.68 -33.37
N SER A 880 -8.96 1.49 -32.25
CA SER A 880 -7.91 0.48 -32.15
C SER A 880 -8.52 -0.90 -32.41
N PRO A 881 -7.86 -1.77 -33.21
CA PRO A 881 -8.33 -3.13 -33.44
C PRO A 881 -8.14 -4.03 -32.21
N PHE A 882 -7.46 -3.56 -31.17
CA PHE A 882 -7.14 -4.30 -29.95
C PHE A 882 -7.80 -3.68 -28.73
N HIS A 883 -7.89 -4.46 -27.66
CA HIS A 883 -8.45 -4.05 -26.37
C HIS A 883 -7.74 -2.81 -25.77
N THR A 884 -8.51 -1.73 -25.51
CA THR A 884 -8.00 -0.45 -24.95
C THR A 884 -8.77 0.08 -23.73
N GLU A 885 -9.66 -0.71 -23.11
CA GLU A 885 -10.53 -0.20 -22.02
C GLU A 885 -9.72 0.40 -20.86
N ASP A 886 -8.56 -0.17 -20.54
CA ASP A 886 -7.67 0.34 -19.49
C ASP A 886 -7.09 1.73 -19.80
N TYR A 887 -6.92 2.06 -21.09
CA TYR A 887 -6.55 3.42 -21.52
C TYR A 887 -7.75 4.36 -21.58
N GLU A 888 -8.96 3.86 -21.85
CA GLU A 888 -10.18 4.68 -21.83
C GLU A 888 -10.43 5.22 -20.42
N LEU A 889 -10.29 4.37 -19.39
CA LEU A 889 -10.47 4.77 -17.99
C LEU A 889 -9.46 5.85 -17.56
N GLN A 890 -8.17 5.68 -17.87
CA GLN A 890 -7.14 6.68 -17.54
C GLN A 890 -7.38 8.03 -18.24
N LEU A 891 -7.96 8.02 -19.44
CA LEU A 891 -8.27 9.23 -20.19
C LEU A 891 -9.45 10.00 -19.59
N GLU A 892 -10.45 9.27 -19.09
CA GLU A 892 -11.63 9.82 -18.42
C GLU A 892 -11.25 10.58 -17.14
N GLU A 893 -10.45 9.94 -16.27
CA GLU A 893 -9.95 10.56 -15.04
C GLU A 893 -9.18 11.87 -15.29
N ALA A 894 -8.42 11.94 -16.40
CA ALA A 894 -7.67 13.14 -16.76
C ALA A 894 -8.54 14.28 -17.29
N TYR A 895 -9.63 13.98 -18.00
CA TYR A 895 -10.54 14.96 -18.57
C TYR A 895 -11.29 15.72 -17.46
N ASP A 896 -11.83 14.99 -16.50
CA ASP A 896 -12.58 15.55 -15.39
C ASP A 896 -11.72 16.54 -14.60
N LYS A 897 -10.45 16.18 -14.37
CA LYS A 897 -9.50 17.05 -13.68
C LYS A 897 -9.30 18.41 -14.37
N ARG A 898 -9.23 18.45 -15.71
CA ARG A 898 -8.91 19.70 -16.44
C ARG A 898 -10.10 20.64 -16.62
N LEU A 899 -11.32 20.10 -16.70
CA LEU A 899 -12.54 20.91 -16.88
C LEU A 899 -12.71 21.93 -15.75
N VAL A 900 -12.42 21.49 -14.51
CA VAL A 900 -12.48 22.32 -13.29
C VAL A 900 -11.54 23.53 -13.39
N GLU A 901 -10.34 23.34 -13.94
CA GLU A 901 -9.32 24.41 -13.97
C GLU A 901 -9.67 25.57 -14.93
N ILE A 902 -10.56 25.39 -15.92
CA ILE A 902 -10.92 26.41 -16.92
C ILE A 902 -12.00 27.37 -16.41
N THR A 903 -13.01 26.81 -15.74
CA THR A 903 -14.21 27.54 -15.31
C THR A 903 -13.89 28.65 -14.31
N ASP A 904 -12.87 28.46 -13.47
CA ASP A 904 -12.45 29.44 -12.46
C ASP A 904 -11.95 30.76 -13.07
N LEU A 905 -11.39 30.73 -14.29
CA LEU A 905 -10.87 31.92 -14.96
C LEU A 905 -11.96 32.89 -15.45
N MET A 906 -13.23 32.47 -15.58
CA MET A 906 -14.32 33.31 -16.12
C MET A 906 -14.95 34.27 -15.09
N LEU A 907 -14.97 33.91 -13.81
CA LEU A 907 -15.67 34.67 -12.76
C LEU A 907 -15.01 35.98 -12.39
N ASP A 908 -13.68 36.02 -12.48
CA ASP A 908 -12.90 37.21 -12.15
C ASP A 908 -13.27 38.43 -13.00
N GLN A 909 -13.85 38.24 -14.19
CA GLN A 909 -14.30 39.34 -15.06
C GLN A 909 -15.60 40.03 -14.58
N VAL A 910 -16.54 39.31 -13.96
CA VAL A 910 -17.90 39.83 -13.62
C VAL A 910 -17.90 40.75 -12.41
N LYS A 911 -17.03 40.46 -11.44
CA LYS A 911 -16.83 41.24 -10.22
C LYS A 911 -16.60 42.74 -10.46
N GLN A 912 -16.07 43.11 -11.62
CA GLN A 912 -15.73 44.50 -11.94
C GLN A 912 -16.96 45.38 -12.30
N GLN A 913 -18.15 44.82 -12.55
CA GLN A 913 -19.32 45.57 -13.04
C GLN A 913 -20.32 46.04 -11.95
N MET A 914 -20.45 45.35 -10.81
CA MET A 914 -21.48 45.62 -9.77
C MET A 914 -21.25 46.86 -8.88
N ALA A 915 -20.07 47.48 -8.93
CA ALA A 915 -19.65 48.50 -7.97
C ALA A 915 -20.31 49.90 -8.09
N LEU A 916 -21.44 50.07 -8.82
CA LEU A 916 -21.92 51.38 -9.31
C LEU A 916 -23.37 51.86 -8.86
N LEU A 917 -24.10 51.27 -7.86
CA LEU A 917 -25.56 51.54 -7.53
C LEU A 917 -25.94 51.83 -6.03
N ASN A 918 -27.06 52.56 -5.66
CA ASN A 918 -27.36 53.11 -4.30
C ASN A 918 -28.69 52.74 -3.53
N GLU A 919 -29.78 52.27 -4.13
CA GLU A 919 -31.04 51.95 -3.40
C GLU A 919 -31.18 50.44 -3.13
N LEU A 920 -31.64 50.04 -1.91
CA LEU A 920 -31.76 48.62 -1.48
C LEU A 920 -32.58 47.73 -2.42
N LYS A 921 -33.37 48.31 -3.33
CA LYS A 921 -34.25 47.62 -4.27
C LYS A 921 -33.70 47.53 -5.71
N GLU A 922 -32.79 48.40 -6.12
CA GLU A 922 -32.24 48.46 -7.50
C GLU A 922 -31.00 47.57 -7.70
N ILE A 923 -30.19 47.42 -6.65
CA ILE A 923 -29.01 46.51 -6.60
C ILE A 923 -29.43 45.05 -6.79
N GLN A 924 -30.69 44.74 -6.51
CA GLN A 924 -31.28 43.41 -6.63
C GLN A 924 -31.59 43.03 -8.10
N GLY A 925 -31.68 44.00 -9.01
CA GLY A 925 -32.02 43.76 -10.42
C GLY A 925 -30.86 43.24 -11.30
N LEU A 926 -29.63 43.74 -11.12
CA LEU A 926 -28.43 43.35 -11.92
C LEU A 926 -27.92 41.93 -11.56
N PHE A 927 -28.09 41.55 -10.29
CA PHE A 927 -27.78 40.23 -9.77
C PHE A 927 -28.64 39.12 -10.40
N SER A 928 -29.89 39.45 -10.76
CA SER A 928 -30.84 38.48 -11.31
C SER A 928 -30.55 38.08 -12.78
N ASP A 929 -29.99 38.96 -13.62
CA ASP A 929 -29.79 38.74 -15.08
C ASP A 929 -28.58 37.81 -15.40
N LEU A 930 -27.55 37.81 -14.55
CA LEU A 930 -26.36 36.95 -14.68
C LEU A 930 -26.57 35.52 -14.15
N MET A 931 -27.42 35.39 -13.12
CA MET A 931 -27.83 34.10 -12.57
C MET A 931 -28.65 33.28 -13.58
N ASP A 932 -29.38 33.93 -14.50
CA ASP A 932 -30.17 33.26 -15.55
C ASP A 932 -29.31 32.61 -16.65
N ARG A 933 -28.10 33.13 -16.97
CA ARG A 933 -27.21 32.56 -18.01
C ARG A 933 -26.27 31.45 -17.50
N ALA A 934 -26.18 31.24 -16.19
CA ALA A 934 -25.23 30.33 -15.54
C ALA A 934 -25.49 28.83 -15.80
N LEU A 935 -26.67 28.47 -16.33
CA LEU A 935 -27.08 27.09 -16.64
C LEU A 935 -26.52 26.56 -17.98
N GLU A 936 -26.36 27.41 -19.00
CA GLU A 936 -25.82 26.98 -20.32
C GLU A 936 -24.30 26.78 -20.32
N ILE A 937 -23.57 27.47 -19.44
CA ILE A 937 -22.10 27.43 -19.35
C ILE A 937 -21.62 26.32 -18.41
N GLY A 938 -22.48 25.86 -17.49
CA GLY A 938 -22.19 24.79 -16.53
C GLY A 938 -21.40 25.26 -15.31
N PHE A 939 -21.72 26.42 -14.75
CA PHE A 939 -21.09 26.92 -13.51
C PHE A 939 -21.36 26.02 -12.32
N THR A 940 -20.36 25.84 -11.46
CA THR A 940 -20.50 25.17 -10.17
C THR A 940 -21.11 26.11 -9.13
N ASP A 941 -21.59 25.57 -8.01
CA ASP A 941 -22.35 26.37 -7.02
C ASP A 941 -21.48 27.45 -6.34
N ASP A 942 -20.18 27.19 -6.12
CA ASP A 942 -19.23 28.18 -5.57
C ASP A 942 -19.09 29.44 -6.46
N GLN A 943 -19.26 29.26 -7.77
CA GLN A 943 -19.14 30.31 -8.78
C GLN A 943 -20.38 31.20 -8.81
N ARG A 944 -21.56 30.67 -8.46
CA ARG A 944 -22.80 31.42 -8.23
C ARG A 944 -22.75 32.16 -6.90
N ASN A 945 -22.18 31.53 -5.88
CA ASN A 945 -21.99 32.13 -4.55
C ASN A 945 -21.14 33.40 -4.61
N GLY A 946 -20.02 33.40 -5.34
CA GLY A 946 -19.19 34.60 -5.52
C GLY A 946 -19.91 35.81 -6.16
N LEU A 947 -20.98 35.59 -6.92
CA LEU A 947 -21.82 36.66 -7.51
C LEU A 947 -22.77 37.30 -6.48
N SER A 948 -23.18 36.53 -5.48
CA SER A 948 -24.15 36.90 -4.43
C SER A 948 -23.51 37.70 -3.28
N ASP A 949 -22.22 37.48 -3.01
CA ASP A 949 -21.45 38.26 -2.01
C ASP A 949 -21.29 39.73 -2.39
N LEU A 950 -21.25 40.03 -3.69
CA LEU A 950 -21.11 41.40 -4.20
C LEU A 950 -22.36 42.26 -3.96
N TYR A 951 -23.52 41.63 -3.75
CA TYR A 951 -24.81 42.28 -3.50
C TYR A 951 -24.96 42.76 -2.03
N GLU A 952 -24.56 41.92 -1.06
CA GLU A 952 -24.72 42.16 0.38
C GLU A 952 -23.89 43.36 0.89
N VAL A 953 -22.68 43.57 0.34
CA VAL A 953 -21.78 44.66 0.73
C VAL A 953 -22.40 46.06 0.54
N ARG A 954 -23.32 46.23 -0.43
CA ARG A 954 -23.93 47.53 -0.72
C ARG A 954 -25.09 47.88 0.23
N LYS A 955 -25.74 46.86 0.81
CA LYS A 955 -26.88 46.98 1.75
C LYS A 955 -26.47 47.58 3.10
N ASP A 956 -25.29 47.23 3.60
CA ASP A 956 -24.78 47.68 4.89
C ASP A 956 -24.52 49.19 4.99
N GLN A 957 -24.35 49.87 3.86
CA GLN A 957 -24.01 51.29 3.85
C GLN A 957 -25.18 52.20 4.28
N ILE A 958 -26.42 51.75 4.12
CA ILE A 958 -27.66 52.49 4.43
C ILE A 958 -28.04 52.39 5.93
N ARG A 959 -27.59 51.33 6.63
CA ARG A 959 -27.84 51.08 8.07
C ARG A 959 -27.24 52.16 8.97
N ARG A 960 -26.14 52.80 8.55
CA ARG A 960 -25.36 53.73 9.37
C ARG A 960 -26.06 55.07 9.62
N GLU A 961 -26.95 55.51 8.72
CA GLU A 961 -27.55 56.84 8.77
C GLU A 961 -28.62 57.01 9.88
N LYS A 962 -29.14 55.93 10.48
CA LYS A 962 -30.25 55.96 11.46
C LYS A 962 -29.81 55.92 12.93
N LEU A 963 -28.56 55.53 13.15
CA LEU A 963 -27.87 55.48 14.44
C LEU A 963 -27.72 56.88 15.07
N ASP A 964 -27.52 57.88 14.23
CA ASP A 964 -27.14 59.24 14.64
C ASP A 964 -28.28 60.00 15.34
N GLU A 965 -29.54 59.55 15.18
CA GLU A 965 -30.73 60.19 15.73
C GLU A 965 -30.95 59.89 17.23
N ILE A 966 -30.72 58.64 17.68
CA ILE A 966 -30.99 58.22 19.08
C ILE A 966 -29.96 58.80 20.06
N ASN A 967 -28.71 58.96 19.59
CA ASN A 967 -27.62 59.51 20.41
C ASN A 967 -27.90 60.96 20.87
N ALA A 968 -28.62 61.75 20.08
CA ALA A 968 -28.90 63.16 20.40
C ALA A 968 -29.82 63.36 21.63
N LEU A 969 -30.59 62.33 22.04
CA LEU A 969 -31.55 62.40 23.15
C LEU A 969 -30.95 62.04 24.51
N ILE A 970 -30.09 61.00 24.54
CA ILE A 970 -29.42 60.51 25.77
C ILE A 970 -28.55 61.62 26.40
N GLU A 971 -28.03 62.55 25.60
CA GLU A 971 -27.18 63.66 26.05
C GLU A 971 -27.90 64.72 26.89
N THR A 972 -29.23 64.65 27.05
CA THR A 972 -30.03 65.69 27.74
C THR A 972 -30.45 65.36 29.20
N ILE A 973 -30.10 64.18 29.73
CA ILE A 973 -30.57 63.65 31.05
C ILE A 973 -29.51 63.84 32.16
N ASN A 974 -29.90 64.21 33.39
CA ASN A 974 -28.98 64.58 34.48
C ASN A 974 -29.20 63.90 35.87
N ASP A 975 -30.12 62.95 36.01
CA ASP A 975 -30.39 62.25 37.28
C ASP A 975 -30.33 60.71 37.11
N THR A 976 -29.80 59.99 38.11
CA THR A 976 -29.64 58.52 38.06
C THR A 976 -30.98 57.79 38.15
N HIS A 977 -32.00 58.41 38.75
CA HIS A 977 -33.36 57.86 38.77
C HIS A 977 -34.06 58.06 37.41
N GLU A 978 -33.95 59.27 36.84
CA GLU A 978 -34.51 59.64 35.53
C GLU A 978 -33.89 58.86 34.34
N LEU A 979 -32.60 58.52 34.43
CA LEU A 979 -31.91 57.65 33.47
C LEU A 979 -32.42 56.20 33.53
N ARG A 980 -32.78 55.71 34.72
CA ARG A 980 -33.32 54.36 34.90
C ARG A 980 -34.76 54.26 34.38
N ASP A 981 -35.55 55.33 34.54
CA ASP A 981 -36.91 55.44 33.99
C ASP A 981 -36.93 55.52 32.44
N TYR A 982 -35.95 56.21 31.82
CA TYR A 982 -35.83 56.26 30.34
C TYR A 982 -35.35 54.93 29.76
N TRP A 983 -34.45 54.21 30.47
CA TRP A 983 -34.00 52.87 30.10
C TRP A 983 -35.17 51.91 30.03
N ASP A 984 -36.13 52.03 30.95
CA ASP A 984 -37.33 51.21 30.98
C ASP A 984 -38.33 51.52 29.85
N SER A 985 -38.29 52.73 29.25
CA SER A 985 -39.23 53.17 28.19
C SER A 985 -38.82 52.80 26.74
N ILE A 986 -37.52 52.80 26.42
CA ILE A 986 -37.00 52.59 25.05
C ILE A 986 -36.95 51.11 24.64
N LYS A 987 -36.97 50.20 25.63
CA LYS A 987 -36.98 48.74 25.45
C LYS A 987 -38.04 48.27 24.43
N TRP A 988 -39.16 48.98 24.32
CA TRP A 988 -40.29 48.61 23.45
C TRP A 988 -40.10 48.94 21.95
N TYR A 989 -39.39 50.02 21.59
CA TYR A 989 -39.10 50.39 20.19
C TYR A 989 -38.09 49.44 19.54
N LEU A 990 -37.08 49.05 20.33
CA LEU A 990 -36.02 48.14 19.94
C LEU A 990 -36.54 46.71 19.71
N MET A 991 -37.60 46.32 20.41
CA MET A 991 -38.28 45.04 20.19
C MET A 991 -39.09 44.97 18.88
N ASN A 992 -39.63 46.08 18.33
CA ASN A 992 -40.61 46.06 17.22
C ASN A 992 -40.05 46.21 15.78
N ASN A 993 -38.96 46.96 15.56
CA ASN A 993 -38.31 47.07 14.24
C ASN A 993 -37.17 46.05 14.04
N ARG A 994 -37.08 45.08 14.96
CA ARG A 994 -36.12 43.99 14.98
C ARG A 994 -36.00 43.18 13.66
N PRO A 995 -37.06 42.97 12.83
CA PRO A 995 -36.98 42.19 11.58
C PRO A 995 -36.16 42.85 10.46
N PHE A 996 -35.96 44.17 10.51
CA PHE A 996 -35.23 44.93 9.51
C PHE A 996 -33.94 45.56 10.08
N LEU A 997 -33.82 45.70 11.42
CA LEU A 997 -32.72 46.39 12.12
C LEU A 997 -31.85 45.50 13.04
N GLY A 998 -32.39 44.40 13.59
CA GLY A 998 -31.67 43.42 14.42
C GLY A 998 -31.52 43.73 15.93
N LYS A 999 -31.28 42.70 16.76
CA LYS A 999 -31.04 42.75 18.25
C LYS A 999 -29.77 43.52 18.66
N GLU A 1000 -28.82 43.65 17.74
CA GLU A 1000 -27.58 44.42 17.95
C GLU A 1000 -27.83 45.91 18.17
N PHE A 1001 -28.88 46.44 17.54
CA PHE A 1001 -29.28 47.83 17.71
C PHE A 1001 -29.84 48.09 19.13
N GLU A 1002 -30.35 47.05 19.81
CA GLU A 1002 -30.85 47.11 21.19
C GLU A 1002 -29.72 47.16 22.23
N ASN A 1003 -28.71 46.30 22.07
CA ASN A 1003 -27.52 46.26 22.92
C ASN A 1003 -26.70 47.57 22.84
N LEU A 1004 -26.64 48.18 21.66
CA LEU A 1004 -25.97 49.47 21.48
C LEU A 1004 -26.61 50.59 22.30
N ILE A 1005 -27.93 50.52 22.49
CA ILE A 1005 -28.65 51.48 23.32
C ILE A 1005 -28.44 51.17 24.81
N SER A 1006 -28.46 49.89 25.25
CA SER A 1006 -28.15 49.50 26.65
C SER A 1006 -26.81 50.06 27.15
N LYS A 1007 -25.78 49.97 26.29
CA LYS A 1007 -24.44 50.48 26.57
C LYS A 1007 -24.40 52.00 26.79
N LYS A 1008 -25.22 52.77 26.06
CA LYS A 1008 -25.32 54.22 26.23
C LYS A 1008 -25.92 54.62 27.58
N PHE A 1009 -26.77 53.78 28.14
CA PHE A 1009 -27.32 53.96 29.48
C PHE A 1009 -26.32 53.63 30.59
N ASP A 1010 -25.53 52.55 30.47
CA ASP A 1010 -24.45 52.28 31.42
C ASP A 1010 -23.35 53.36 31.38
N GLU A 1011 -23.02 53.90 30.20
CA GLU A 1011 -22.11 55.05 30.04
C GLU A 1011 -22.62 56.31 30.76
N ALA A 1012 -23.93 56.59 30.67
CA ALA A 1012 -24.55 57.71 31.38
C ALA A 1012 -24.64 57.47 32.90
N ALA A 1013 -24.85 56.22 33.34
CA ALA A 1013 -24.87 55.86 34.76
C ALA A 1013 -23.49 56.01 35.41
N ILE A 1014 -22.42 55.64 34.70
CA ILE A 1014 -21.02 55.90 35.09
C ILE A 1014 -20.76 57.41 35.18
N ARG A 1015 -21.26 58.19 34.20
CA ARG A 1015 -21.09 59.65 34.17
C ARG A 1015 -21.76 60.33 35.37
N LEU A 1016 -22.95 59.87 35.77
CA LEU A 1016 -23.68 60.43 36.91
C LEU A 1016 -23.13 59.98 38.28
N LYS A 1017 -22.63 58.74 38.41
CA LYS A 1017 -21.91 58.25 39.62
C LYS A 1017 -20.62 59.01 39.92
N ASN A 1018 -19.99 59.60 38.91
CA ASN A 1018 -18.77 60.40 39.05
C ASN A 1018 -19.04 61.88 39.44
N ILE A 1019 -20.31 62.30 39.47
CA ILE A 1019 -20.74 63.68 39.78
C ILE A 1019 -21.37 63.78 41.19
N SER A 1020 -21.80 62.66 41.77
CA SER A 1020 -22.18 62.48 43.18
C SER A 1020 -20.98 62.17 44.07
#